data_AF-A0A0F7SP66-F1
#
_entry.id   AF-A0A0F7SP66-F1
#
_cell.length_a   1.000
_cell.length_b   1.000
_cell.length_c   1.000
_cell.angle_alpha   90.00
_cell.angle_beta   90.00
_cell.angle_gamma   90.00
#
_symmetry.space_group_name_H-M   'P 1'
#
loop_
_entity.id
_entity.type
_entity.pdbx_description
1 polymer ?
#
loop_
_entity_poly.entity_id
_entity_poly.type
_entity_poly.pdbx_seq_one_letter_code
_entity_poly.pdbx_strand_id
1 'polypeptide(L)'
;MQSTIFKIFTTKHSLTLPSQVLGFVEKILIEHEVERDMWADSCDHLAREYMRGEDPSPLVTLKGIEQAYQALQLKTDINEENDPLAESTDEVNVENHFKVIDSYKMPGLRFDSNRGVWSVAPHKPSIAAPPLSKASFLRERCALIRQIVLRSEHFTPPVLGGRDKDEYMKLNSIKNLLGRPNQRFLLLGILGRTIEGELCLEDGDGKVTLDMDEATPGEGLFTEGCVVLVEGEYTDEERMRVIEMGHPPSEKRAVARSLYGHVDFLGVGATSQKDEDRFAPLIAANSHISFVIVSDLWLDHPKTFSNLRRMFEVYAGSTFRPLAFIFCGNFSSSSCIVGGASGLAKYTENFNQLANLLSSFPDLAQTSHFIFVPGPLDPWGSTTLPRPPIPDTFVARVKARLPKAQFMSNPCRIKYFDQEIVICREDLMGRMLRNLEGVKEGVKEGADMKKYLVQTILDQCHLSPLPLSVRPTLWDFDHALRLYPMPTSLILADKYERYELTYEGCHVFNPGSFIGNSFEWSTYYPSTQRSERSDRQYCCNPKDLEFIDDVTKKIIQPFPRPIITKLFNSSPPLKMPSYDDVEVITAYEANLPTKAFEQDGAGLDSEMPVLAEHTKLEAWDENGKPYLKEYEGAGKLKGKIALLTGADSGIGRSAAIMLAREGASISIVALSEEKKDAEEVKAMIEGSKYSPQSKVNIIYADLSKKGDGEAKRILEEHTAVYGQRLDVLVNNAAQQVTQKDLTKIDMDVVERTFQINIIAMFAITKAALPLMKRGSAIINTTSVTAYKGSGGFMDYAATKGAIVAFTRSLSVQLSPKGIRANAVAPGPIYTPLQPAARPGDEIDGFGAGAVPLHSRAGQPAECGPTYVYLASADANYVTGQVLHVNGGMLCPS
;
A
#
# COMPACT_ATOMS: atom_id res chain seq x y z
N MET A 1 37.27 35.15 10.67
CA MET A 1 38.14 34.14 10.04
C MET A 1 38.07 32.83 10.82
N GLN A 2 38.55 32.76 12.06
CA GLN A 2 38.46 31.56 12.93
C GLN A 2 37.07 30.90 12.98
N SER A 3 36.01 31.70 13.16
CA SER A 3 34.63 31.18 13.17
C SER A 3 34.23 30.48 11.87
N THR A 4 34.63 31.02 10.71
CA THR A 4 34.38 30.43 9.38
C THR A 4 35.17 29.13 9.21
N ILE A 5 36.47 29.13 9.56
CA ILE A 5 37.32 27.94 9.49
C ILE A 5 36.75 26.83 10.37
N PHE A 6 36.38 27.16 11.61
CA PHE A 6 35.81 26.20 12.55
C PHE A 6 34.48 25.64 12.08
N LYS A 7 33.59 26.50 11.53
CA LYS A 7 32.30 26.08 10.97
C LYS A 7 32.47 25.12 9.80
N ILE A 8 33.41 25.38 8.89
CA ILE A 8 33.63 24.50 7.74
C ILE A 8 34.27 23.17 8.18
N PHE A 9 35.39 23.20 8.88
CA PHE A 9 36.08 21.97 9.26
C PHE A 9 35.28 21.14 10.26
N THR A 10 34.72 21.75 11.30
CA THR A 10 34.05 21.01 12.39
C THR A 10 32.60 20.71 12.05
N THR A 11 31.84 21.68 11.52
CA THR A 11 30.40 21.51 11.29
C THR A 11 30.11 20.82 9.95
N LYS A 12 30.84 21.16 8.87
CA LYS A 12 30.59 20.58 7.55
C LYS A 12 31.34 19.25 7.33
N HIS A 13 32.57 19.13 7.83
CA HIS A 13 33.43 17.94 7.62
C HIS A 13 33.67 17.09 8.87
N SER A 14 33.11 17.45 10.02
CA SER A 14 33.28 16.70 11.29
C SER A 14 34.75 16.53 11.74
N LEU A 15 35.61 17.49 11.37
CA LEU A 15 37.03 17.53 11.73
C LEU A 15 37.28 18.38 12.99
N THR A 16 38.06 17.86 13.92
CA THR A 16 38.53 18.59 15.11
C THR A 16 39.84 19.29 14.78
N LEU A 17 39.87 20.61 14.97
CA LEU A 17 41.03 21.45 14.70
C LEU A 17 41.80 21.81 15.99
N PRO A 18 43.05 21.35 16.18
CA PRO A 18 43.95 21.90 17.18
C PRO A 18 44.29 23.37 16.88
N SER A 19 44.62 24.14 17.93
CA SER A 19 44.96 25.57 17.80
C SER A 19 46.09 25.85 16.80
N GLN A 20 47.08 24.95 16.69
CA GLN A 20 48.19 25.08 15.74
C GLN A 20 47.74 24.95 14.27
N VAL A 21 46.77 24.08 14.00
CA VAL A 21 46.21 23.87 12.65
C VAL A 21 45.30 25.05 12.28
N LEU A 22 44.51 25.54 13.24
CA LEU A 22 43.70 26.74 13.05
C LEU A 22 44.58 27.93 12.64
N GLY A 23 45.69 28.16 13.35
CA GLY A 23 46.65 29.22 13.01
C GLY A 23 47.31 29.05 11.63
N PHE A 24 47.54 27.80 11.20
CA PHE A 24 48.09 27.52 9.86
C PHE A 24 47.09 27.86 8.74
N VAL A 25 45.82 27.48 8.89
CA VAL A 25 44.77 27.80 7.89
C VAL A 25 44.52 29.31 7.83
N GLU A 26 44.55 30.01 8.96
CA GLU A 26 44.49 31.48 8.98
C GLU A 26 45.65 32.11 8.23
N LYS A 27 46.86 31.60 8.45
CA LYS A 27 48.05 32.07 7.75
C LYS A 27 47.92 31.91 6.23
N ILE A 28 47.43 30.77 5.74
CA ILE A 28 47.21 30.54 4.29
C ILE A 28 46.23 31.56 3.71
N LEU A 29 45.07 31.78 4.36
CA LEU A 29 44.06 32.71 3.86
C LEU A 29 44.56 34.16 3.83
N ILE A 30 45.41 34.54 4.78
CA ILE A 30 46.04 35.87 4.82
C ILE A 30 47.15 35.98 3.77
N GLU A 31 48.03 34.98 3.66
CA GLU A 31 49.14 34.98 2.70
C GLU A 31 48.68 35.03 1.24
N HIS A 32 47.51 34.48 0.93
CA HIS A 32 46.95 34.44 -0.43
C HIS A 32 45.88 35.53 -0.66
N GLU A 33 45.75 36.49 0.26
CA GLU A 33 44.81 37.61 0.18
C GLU A 33 43.37 37.19 -0.17
N VAL A 34 42.91 36.04 0.36
CA VAL A 34 41.59 35.49 0.01
C VAL A 34 40.48 36.42 0.52
N GLU A 35 39.58 36.84 -0.38
CA GLU A 35 38.44 37.68 -0.03
C GLU A 35 37.50 37.00 0.97
N ARG A 36 36.81 37.81 1.79
CA ARG A 36 36.05 37.32 2.97
C ARG A 36 34.88 36.40 2.60
N ASP A 37 34.25 36.64 1.48
CA ASP A 37 33.19 35.81 0.89
C ASP A 37 33.70 34.44 0.44
N MET A 38 34.93 34.38 -0.07
CA MET A 38 35.60 33.16 -0.56
C MET A 38 36.24 32.31 0.55
N TRP A 39 36.28 32.78 1.81
CA TRP A 39 36.84 32.03 2.94
C TRP A 39 36.16 30.69 3.16
N ALA A 40 34.83 30.64 3.04
CA ALA A 40 34.06 29.41 3.28
C ALA A 40 34.41 28.34 2.24
N ASP A 41 34.45 28.70 0.96
CA ASP A 41 34.74 27.79 -0.14
C ASP A 41 36.22 27.36 -0.16
N SER A 42 37.13 28.27 0.19
CA SER A 42 38.57 27.97 0.29
C SER A 42 38.86 26.99 1.42
N CYS A 43 38.23 27.19 2.59
CA CYS A 43 38.30 26.24 3.70
C CYS A 43 37.68 24.89 3.32
N ASP A 44 36.60 24.90 2.54
CA ASP A 44 35.89 23.69 2.10
C ASP A 44 36.75 22.84 1.18
N HIS A 45 37.44 23.46 0.23
CA HIS A 45 38.38 22.78 -0.65
C HIS A 45 39.56 22.19 0.12
N LEU A 46 40.13 22.94 1.06
CA LEU A 46 41.24 22.48 1.89
C LEU A 46 40.83 21.29 2.77
N ALA A 47 39.65 21.35 3.39
CA ALA A 47 39.12 20.24 4.19
C ALA A 47 38.84 19.00 3.33
N ARG A 48 38.28 19.17 2.12
CA ARG A 48 38.03 18.07 1.18
C ARG A 48 39.32 17.38 0.73
N GLU A 49 40.38 18.13 0.44
CA GLU A 49 41.66 17.53 0.05
C GLU A 49 42.36 16.84 1.22
N TYR A 50 42.24 17.38 2.44
CA TYR A 50 42.69 16.65 3.63
C TYR A 50 41.99 15.30 3.77
N MET A 51 40.67 15.25 3.56
CA MET A 51 39.88 14.02 3.62
C MET A 51 40.18 13.02 2.50
N ARG A 52 40.81 13.46 1.39
CA ARG A 52 41.27 12.61 0.29
C ARG A 52 42.65 12.02 0.50
N GLY A 53 43.39 12.47 1.51
CA GLY A 53 44.75 12.02 1.80
C GLY A 53 44.83 10.53 2.19
N GLU A 54 46.05 10.00 2.26
CA GLU A 54 46.29 8.57 2.51
C GLU A 54 45.85 8.10 3.92
N ASP A 55 45.72 9.01 4.90
CA ASP A 55 45.27 8.67 6.27
C ASP A 55 44.58 9.86 6.99
N PRO A 56 43.32 10.18 6.65
CA PRO A 56 42.62 11.32 7.24
C PRO A 56 42.10 10.96 8.64
N SER A 57 42.70 11.59 9.66
CA SER A 57 42.28 11.50 11.06
C SER A 57 41.22 12.57 11.41
N PRO A 58 40.18 12.24 12.21
CA PRO A 58 39.21 13.22 12.72
C PRO A 58 39.87 14.36 13.51
N LEU A 59 41.01 14.09 14.17
CA LEU A 59 41.87 15.14 14.70
C LEU A 59 42.85 15.55 13.61
N VAL A 60 42.69 16.77 13.08
CA VAL A 60 43.54 17.28 12.00
C VAL A 60 44.95 17.47 12.52
N THR A 61 45.92 16.84 11.86
CA THR A 61 47.34 17.02 12.18
C THR A 61 47.93 18.13 11.30
N LEU A 62 48.92 18.87 11.83
CA LEU A 62 49.60 19.93 11.08
C LEU A 62 50.25 19.38 9.80
N LYS A 63 50.92 18.23 9.90
CA LYS A 63 51.55 17.55 8.76
C LYS A 63 50.53 17.16 7.68
N GLY A 64 49.35 16.66 8.08
CA GLY A 64 48.34 16.24 7.11
C GLY A 64 47.68 17.42 6.38
N ILE A 65 47.43 18.54 7.08
CA ILE A 65 46.87 19.74 6.42
C ILE A 65 47.90 20.43 5.51
N GLU A 66 49.18 20.39 5.86
CA GLU A 66 50.29 20.87 5.01
C GLU A 66 50.39 20.06 3.71
N GLN A 67 50.26 18.73 3.80
CA GLN A 67 50.22 17.86 2.63
C GLN A 67 49.00 18.12 1.74
N ALA A 68 47.82 18.30 2.34
CA ALA A 68 46.60 18.65 1.62
C ALA A 68 46.73 20.00 0.88
N TYR A 69 47.36 20.97 1.53
CA TYR A 69 47.66 22.27 0.93
C TYR A 69 48.67 22.19 -0.22
N GLN A 70 49.75 21.42 -0.06
CA GLN A 70 50.73 21.17 -1.14
C GLN A 70 50.08 20.46 -2.35
N ALA A 71 49.19 19.50 -2.09
CA ALA A 71 48.45 18.80 -3.15
C ALA A 71 47.49 19.75 -3.91
N LEU A 72 46.94 20.76 -3.24
CA LEU A 72 46.11 21.80 -3.87
C LEU A 72 46.94 22.69 -4.80
N GLN A 73 48.15 23.07 -4.40
CA GLN A 73 49.06 23.86 -5.24
C GLN A 73 49.48 23.08 -6.50
N LEU A 74 49.82 21.80 -6.35
CA LEU A 74 50.16 20.94 -7.50
C LEU A 74 49.01 20.73 -8.48
N LYS A 75 47.75 20.78 -8.01
CA LYS A 75 46.55 20.68 -8.87
C LYS A 75 46.23 21.99 -9.59
N THR A 76 46.74 23.13 -9.13
CA THR A 76 46.52 24.43 -9.79
C THR A 76 47.45 24.62 -10.98
N ASP A 77 48.68 24.08 -10.92
CA ASP A 77 49.67 24.17 -12.01
C ASP A 77 49.38 23.25 -13.23
N ILE A 78 48.44 22.30 -13.12
CA ILE A 78 48.13 21.35 -14.21
C ILE A 78 46.93 21.81 -15.06
N ASN A 79 46.19 22.85 -14.65
CA ASN A 79 44.91 23.22 -15.26
C ASN A 79 44.94 24.32 -16.33
N GLU A 80 46.12 24.80 -16.78
CA GLU A 80 46.17 25.84 -17.84
C GLU A 80 46.53 25.32 -19.24
N GLU A 81 47.07 24.12 -19.42
CA GLU A 81 47.35 23.60 -20.77
C GLU A 81 47.15 22.08 -20.83
N ASN A 82 46.14 21.64 -21.59
CA ASN A 82 45.78 20.26 -22.01
C ASN A 82 44.62 19.57 -21.27
N ASP A 83 43.39 19.99 -21.56
CA ASP A 83 42.21 19.10 -21.52
C ASP A 83 41.89 18.64 -22.97
N PRO A 84 42.05 17.36 -23.33
CA PRO A 84 41.78 16.88 -24.70
C PRO A 84 40.28 16.73 -25.04
N LEU A 85 39.35 17.14 -24.17
CA LEU A 85 37.91 16.86 -24.33
C LEU A 85 37.03 18.11 -24.52
N ALA A 86 37.60 19.21 -25.01
CA ALA A 86 36.82 20.27 -25.65
C ALA A 86 36.35 19.78 -27.05
N GLU A 87 35.45 18.79 -27.08
CA GLU A 87 34.71 18.48 -28.30
C GLU A 87 33.74 19.61 -28.60
N SER A 88 33.71 19.97 -29.88
CA SER A 88 32.82 20.91 -30.54
C SER A 88 31.35 20.62 -30.23
N THR A 89 30.51 21.63 -30.49
CA THR A 89 29.04 21.57 -30.54
C THR A 89 28.53 20.57 -31.59
N ASP A 90 28.86 19.30 -31.42
CA ASP A 90 28.27 18.15 -32.10
C ASP A 90 27.24 17.52 -31.15
N GLU A 91 26.12 17.07 -31.68
CA GLU A 91 24.99 16.52 -30.91
C GLU A 91 25.45 15.47 -29.90
N VAL A 92 25.28 15.74 -28.60
CA VAL A 92 25.66 14.81 -27.53
C VAL A 92 24.86 13.52 -27.68
N ASN A 93 25.57 12.41 -27.91
CA ASN A 93 24.95 11.11 -28.08
C ASN A 93 24.35 10.60 -26.76
N VAL A 94 23.03 10.70 -26.65
CA VAL A 94 22.22 10.30 -25.48
C VAL A 94 22.47 8.85 -25.05
N GLU A 95 22.78 7.95 -26.00
CA GLU A 95 23.00 6.52 -25.74
C GLU A 95 24.23 6.29 -24.83
N ASN A 96 25.25 7.15 -24.90
CA ASN A 96 26.44 7.04 -24.06
C ASN A 96 26.13 7.29 -22.58
N HIS A 97 25.08 8.07 -22.31
CA HIS A 97 24.64 8.49 -20.98
C HIS A 97 23.49 7.65 -20.42
N PHE A 98 23.02 6.63 -21.15
CA PHE A 98 22.01 5.68 -20.71
C PHE A 98 22.65 4.35 -20.28
N LYS A 99 22.63 4.05 -18.97
CA LYS A 99 23.16 2.79 -18.41
C LYS A 99 22.11 2.14 -17.52
N VAL A 100 21.98 0.81 -17.62
CA VAL A 100 21.13 0.01 -16.74
C VAL A 100 22.04 -0.81 -15.83
N ILE A 101 21.82 -0.69 -14.53
CA ILE A 101 22.70 -1.21 -13.47
C ILE A 101 21.99 -2.36 -12.76
N ASP A 102 22.66 -3.51 -12.72
CA ASP A 102 22.22 -4.69 -11.99
C ASP A 102 22.64 -4.59 -10.52
N SER A 103 21.74 -4.97 -9.60
CA SER A 103 22.01 -4.95 -8.16
C SER A 103 23.23 -5.80 -7.77
N TYR A 104 23.50 -6.89 -8.49
CA TYR A 104 24.64 -7.77 -8.22
C TYR A 104 25.97 -7.23 -8.78
N LYS A 105 25.91 -6.15 -9.58
CA LYS A 105 27.09 -5.48 -10.15
C LYS A 105 27.41 -4.17 -9.45
N MET A 106 26.54 -3.69 -8.56
CA MET A 106 26.80 -2.49 -7.77
C MET A 106 28.01 -2.70 -6.84
N PRO A 107 28.79 -1.63 -6.57
CA PRO A 107 29.90 -1.71 -5.63
C PRO A 107 29.36 -1.90 -4.21
N GLY A 108 29.91 -2.85 -3.47
CA GLY A 108 29.55 -3.13 -2.08
C GLY A 108 30.04 -2.04 -1.13
N LEU A 109 29.43 -0.86 -1.17
CA LEU A 109 29.81 0.28 -0.34
C LEU A 109 29.21 0.21 1.06
N ARG A 110 30.06 0.39 2.06
CA ARG A 110 29.71 0.43 3.49
C ARG A 110 29.92 1.84 4.04
N PHE A 111 28.99 2.24 4.92
CA PHE A 111 29.08 3.51 5.61
C PHE A 111 29.80 3.33 6.95
N ASP A 112 30.89 4.07 7.15
CA ASP A 112 31.58 4.13 8.44
C ASP A 112 31.01 5.28 9.26
N SER A 113 30.26 4.95 10.32
CA SER A 113 29.62 5.93 11.19
C SER A 113 30.60 6.79 12.00
N ASN A 114 31.79 6.27 12.29
CA ASN A 114 32.78 6.99 13.11
C ASN A 114 33.49 8.05 12.29
N ARG A 115 33.76 7.75 11.02
CA ARG A 115 34.45 8.64 10.09
C ARG A 115 33.49 9.49 9.26
N GLY A 116 32.23 9.09 9.14
CA GLY A 116 31.26 9.74 8.27
C GLY A 116 31.60 9.60 6.78
N VAL A 117 32.28 8.52 6.39
CA VAL A 117 32.75 8.30 5.00
C VAL A 117 32.27 6.96 4.45
N TRP A 118 32.22 6.88 3.12
CA TRP A 118 31.94 5.66 2.38
C TRP A 118 33.23 4.92 2.05
N SER A 119 33.22 3.61 2.24
CA SER A 119 34.34 2.73 1.90
C SER A 119 33.85 1.49 1.15
N VAL A 120 34.71 0.94 0.30
CA VAL A 120 34.43 -0.33 -0.37
C VAL A 120 34.56 -1.46 0.64
N ALA A 121 33.60 -2.39 0.66
CA ALA A 121 33.64 -3.55 1.51
C ALA A 121 34.94 -4.35 1.29
N PRO A 122 35.54 -4.91 2.35
CA PRO A 122 36.83 -5.62 2.26
C PRO A 122 36.74 -6.93 1.47
N HIS A 123 35.54 -7.46 1.27
CA HIS A 123 35.28 -8.66 0.47
C HIS A 123 34.17 -8.38 -0.54
N LYS A 124 34.22 -9.10 -1.67
CA LYS A 124 33.17 -9.06 -2.67
C LYS A 124 31.86 -9.61 -2.07
N PRO A 125 30.71 -8.95 -2.29
CA PRO A 125 29.42 -9.45 -1.81
C PRO A 125 29.14 -10.89 -2.21
N SER A 126 28.68 -11.71 -1.25
CA SER A 126 28.35 -13.12 -1.45
C SER A 126 26.88 -13.39 -1.11
N ILE A 127 26.28 -14.33 -1.85
CA ILE A 127 24.92 -14.83 -1.54
C ILE A 127 24.93 -15.62 -0.24
N ALA A 128 26.02 -16.35 0.03
CA ALA A 128 26.26 -17.08 1.28
C ALA A 128 27.13 -16.25 2.23
N ALA A 129 26.61 -15.09 2.63
CA ALA A 129 27.30 -14.15 3.50
C ALA A 129 27.55 -14.74 4.91
N PRO A 130 28.67 -14.40 5.58
CA PRO A 130 28.94 -14.86 6.94
C PRO A 130 27.94 -14.28 7.94
N PRO A 131 27.74 -14.92 9.12
CA PRO A 131 26.81 -14.42 10.15
C PRO A 131 27.06 -12.96 10.58
N LEU A 132 28.32 -12.51 10.52
CA LEU A 132 28.68 -11.12 10.84
C LEU A 132 28.03 -10.12 9.89
N SER A 133 27.83 -10.47 8.61
CA SER A 133 27.16 -9.61 7.64
C SER A 133 25.71 -9.34 8.03
N LYS A 134 25.02 -10.31 8.65
CA LYS A 134 23.65 -10.15 9.17
C LYS A 134 23.54 -9.01 10.18
N ALA A 135 24.48 -8.94 11.12
CA ALA A 135 24.49 -7.88 12.12
C ALA A 135 24.96 -6.55 11.51
N SER A 136 25.93 -6.60 10.60
CA SER A 136 26.55 -5.41 10.01
C SER A 136 25.57 -4.59 9.18
N PHE A 137 24.76 -5.22 8.31
CA PHE A 137 23.87 -4.45 7.43
C PHE A 137 22.78 -3.70 8.21
N LEU A 138 22.21 -4.28 9.27
CA LEU A 138 21.23 -3.60 10.14
C LEU A 138 21.86 -2.41 10.88
N ARG A 139 23.08 -2.58 11.39
CA ARG A 139 23.85 -1.49 12.00
C ARG A 139 24.12 -0.38 11.01
N GLU A 140 24.50 -0.71 9.78
CA GLU A 140 24.73 0.26 8.71
C GLU A 140 23.45 1.04 8.36
N ARG A 141 22.28 0.39 8.29
CA ARG A 141 20.99 1.07 8.06
C ARG A 141 20.71 2.10 9.17
N CYS A 142 20.82 1.70 10.43
CA CYS A 142 20.61 2.60 11.56
C CYS A 142 21.65 3.73 11.60
N ALA A 143 22.93 3.42 11.34
CA ALA A 143 24.02 4.39 11.33
C ALA A 143 23.85 5.47 10.26
N LEU A 144 23.44 5.09 9.04
CA LEU A 144 23.18 6.02 7.96
C LEU A 144 22.06 7.00 8.32
N ILE A 145 20.93 6.48 8.78
CA ILE A 145 19.77 7.29 9.19
C ILE A 145 20.13 8.18 10.37
N ARG A 146 20.86 7.66 11.36
CA ARG A 146 21.36 8.44 12.49
C ARG A 146 22.21 9.62 12.01
N GLN A 147 23.10 9.40 11.05
CA GLN A 147 23.91 10.48 10.50
C GLN A 147 23.05 11.53 9.78
N ILE A 148 22.02 11.12 9.05
CA ILE A 148 21.06 12.04 8.41
C ILE A 148 20.36 12.89 9.47
N VAL A 149 19.84 12.27 10.54
CA VAL A 149 19.17 12.96 11.65
C VAL A 149 20.12 14.00 12.27
N LEU A 150 21.36 13.63 12.55
CA LEU A 150 22.36 14.52 13.17
C LEU A 150 22.76 15.71 12.29
N ARG A 151 22.58 15.63 10.97
CA ARG A 151 22.81 16.74 10.03
C ARG A 151 21.62 17.68 9.89
N SER A 152 20.45 17.29 10.40
CA SER A 152 19.27 18.14 10.33
C SER A 152 19.34 19.29 11.35
N GLU A 153 18.71 20.42 11.02
CA GLU A 153 18.84 21.69 11.76
C GLU A 153 18.48 21.54 13.25
N HIS A 154 17.41 20.79 13.57
CA HIS A 154 16.91 20.59 14.93
C HIS A 154 17.84 19.78 15.86
N PHE A 155 18.78 19.03 15.29
CA PHE A 155 19.70 18.16 16.05
C PHE A 155 21.13 18.68 16.04
N THR A 156 21.35 19.89 15.51
CA THR A 156 22.66 20.54 15.47
C THR A 156 22.83 21.43 16.71
N PRO A 157 23.89 21.26 17.53
CA PRO A 157 24.07 22.06 18.75
C PRO A 157 24.18 23.56 18.45
N PRO A 158 23.51 24.44 19.23
CA PRO A 158 23.58 25.88 19.03
C PRO A 158 25.00 26.39 19.31
N VAL A 159 25.54 27.19 18.40
CA VAL A 159 26.88 27.79 18.54
C VAL A 159 26.79 28.95 19.55
N LEU A 160 27.48 28.81 20.68
CA LEU A 160 27.74 29.82 21.75
C LEU A 160 26.70 30.96 21.92
N GLY A 161 25.91 30.87 22.99
CA GLY A 161 25.27 32.03 23.65
C GLY A 161 24.02 32.63 23.00
N GLY A 162 23.50 32.03 21.92
CA GLY A 162 22.25 32.44 21.27
C GLY A 162 20.97 31.92 21.97
N ARG A 163 19.85 32.60 21.70
CA ARG A 163 18.49 32.32 22.24
C ARG A 163 17.88 30.97 21.81
N ASP A 164 18.57 30.18 20.97
CA ASP A 164 18.05 28.93 20.37
C ASP A 164 18.32 27.66 21.20
N LYS A 165 18.55 27.79 22.52
CA LYS A 165 18.69 26.61 23.39
C LYS A 165 17.41 25.76 23.47
N ASP A 166 16.26 26.39 23.28
CA ASP A 166 14.95 25.73 23.44
C ASP A 166 14.52 24.92 22.20
N GLU A 167 15.18 25.06 21.04
CA GLU A 167 14.87 24.30 19.81
C GLU A 167 15.79 23.10 19.54
N TYR A 168 16.85 22.92 20.34
CA TYR A 168 17.82 21.84 20.16
C TYR A 168 17.32 20.51 20.74
N MET A 169 17.16 19.51 19.86
CA MET A 169 16.78 18.16 20.25
C MET A 169 18.02 17.28 20.44
N LYS A 170 18.15 16.69 21.63
CA LYS A 170 19.28 15.80 21.96
C LYS A 170 18.88 14.33 21.86
N LEU A 171 19.51 13.59 20.95
CA LEU A 171 19.38 12.13 20.90
C LEU A 171 20.13 11.46 22.06
N ASN A 172 19.45 10.54 22.74
CA ASN A 172 20.03 9.71 23.78
C ASN A 172 20.24 8.28 23.25
N SER A 173 21.24 7.59 23.81
CA SER A 173 21.42 6.14 23.63
C SER A 173 20.56 5.41 24.65
N ILE A 174 20.05 4.23 24.31
CA ILE A 174 19.25 3.38 25.20
C ILE A 174 20.02 3.05 26.49
N LYS A 175 21.34 2.93 26.42
CA LYS A 175 22.19 2.71 27.61
C LYS A 175 22.09 3.84 28.64
N ASN A 176 21.76 5.07 28.21
CA ASN A 176 21.61 6.22 29.11
C ASN A 176 20.31 6.21 29.92
N LEU A 177 19.36 5.32 29.61
CA LEU A 177 18.11 5.15 30.36
C LEU A 177 18.34 4.51 31.73
N LEU A 178 19.31 3.60 31.81
CA LEU A 178 19.59 2.80 33.01
C LEU A 178 19.83 3.71 34.23
N GLY A 179 19.05 3.47 35.29
CA GLY A 179 19.13 4.21 36.56
C GLY A 179 18.52 5.61 36.53
N ARG A 180 17.72 5.95 35.52
CA ARG A 180 17.05 7.26 35.39
C ARG A 180 15.53 7.13 35.13
N PRO A 181 14.77 6.50 36.04
CA PRO A 181 13.33 6.42 35.89
C PRO A 181 12.67 7.81 35.99
N ASN A 182 11.47 7.92 35.43
CA ASN A 182 10.61 9.09 35.38
C ASN A 182 11.26 10.31 34.69
N GLN A 183 12.17 10.05 33.74
CA GLN A 183 12.79 11.06 32.89
C GLN A 183 12.35 10.88 31.44
N ARG A 184 12.23 12.01 30.73
CA ARG A 184 11.92 12.02 29.30
C ARG A 184 13.16 11.86 28.45
N PHE A 185 13.05 11.04 27.42
CA PHE A 185 14.12 10.78 26.48
C PHE A 185 13.60 10.81 25.05
N LEU A 186 14.45 11.34 24.16
CA LEU A 186 14.32 11.17 22.73
C LEU A 186 15.34 10.13 22.26
N LEU A 187 14.83 9.04 21.68
CA LEU A 187 15.59 7.88 21.24
C LEU A 187 15.47 7.70 19.73
N LEU A 188 16.53 7.18 19.11
CA LEU A 188 16.52 6.72 17.72
C LEU A 188 16.93 5.26 17.71
N GLY A 189 16.09 4.39 17.15
CA GLY A 189 16.38 2.97 17.08
C GLY A 189 15.50 2.24 16.07
N ILE A 190 15.75 0.95 15.89
CA ILE A 190 14.97 0.06 15.03
C ILE A 190 13.81 -0.51 15.85
N LEU A 191 12.59 -0.45 15.32
CA LEU A 191 11.44 -1.17 15.87
C LEU A 191 11.64 -2.68 15.71
N GLY A 192 11.49 -3.41 16.80
CA GLY A 192 11.61 -4.86 16.86
C GLY A 192 10.60 -5.46 17.83
N ARG A 193 10.73 -6.76 18.10
CA ARG A 193 9.99 -7.43 19.18
C ARG A 193 10.91 -8.16 20.17
N THR A 194 10.46 -8.31 21.41
CA THR A 194 11.09 -9.19 22.42
C THR A 194 10.79 -10.65 22.11
N ILE A 195 11.44 -11.58 22.83
CA ILE A 195 11.17 -13.01 22.70
C ILE A 195 9.73 -13.32 23.15
N GLU A 196 9.19 -12.56 24.09
CA GLU A 196 7.79 -12.64 24.55
C GLU A 196 6.80 -11.99 23.57
N GLY A 197 7.29 -11.35 22.50
CA GLY A 197 6.47 -10.73 21.46
C GLY A 197 6.09 -9.27 21.73
N GLU A 198 6.61 -8.64 22.78
CA GLU A 198 6.35 -7.22 23.08
C GLU A 198 7.12 -6.30 22.12
N LEU A 199 6.53 -5.15 21.77
CA LEU A 199 7.19 -4.16 20.92
C LEU A 199 8.37 -3.52 21.68
N CYS A 200 9.47 -3.31 20.99
CA CYS A 200 10.68 -2.75 21.58
C CYS A 200 11.44 -1.89 20.57
N LEU A 201 12.28 -1.00 21.10
CA LEU A 201 13.23 -0.22 20.34
C LEU A 201 14.65 -0.74 20.61
N GLU A 202 15.43 -0.94 19.54
CA GLU A 202 16.82 -1.41 19.62
C GLU A 202 17.77 -0.41 18.95
N ASP A 203 18.87 -0.07 19.63
CA ASP A 203 19.97 0.72 19.08
C ASP A 203 21.29 -0.09 19.16
N GLY A 204 22.43 0.56 18.86
CA GLY A 204 23.73 -0.11 18.90
C GLY A 204 24.20 -0.50 20.31
N ASP A 205 23.60 0.06 21.36
CA ASP A 205 24.03 -0.06 22.74
C ASP A 205 23.09 -0.92 23.61
N GLY A 206 21.81 -1.04 23.23
CA GLY A 206 20.84 -1.82 23.99
C GLY A 206 19.44 -1.89 23.37
N LYS A 207 18.49 -2.33 24.21
CA LYS A 207 17.10 -2.55 23.85
C LYS A 207 16.20 -2.10 24.99
N VAL A 208 15.05 -1.48 24.67
CA VAL A 208 14.02 -1.09 25.64
C VAL A 208 12.64 -1.45 25.12
N THR A 209 11.78 -1.99 25.99
CA THR A 209 10.39 -2.33 25.64
C THR A 209 9.55 -1.06 25.58
N LEU A 210 8.64 -0.98 24.60
CA LEU A 210 7.77 0.17 24.37
C LEU A 210 6.37 -0.11 24.90
N ASP A 211 5.84 0.84 25.67
CA ASP A 211 4.42 0.92 26.03
C ASP A 211 3.76 1.96 25.11
N MET A 212 2.77 1.51 24.34
CA MET A 212 2.15 2.26 23.24
C MET A 212 0.75 2.78 23.58
N ASP A 213 0.28 2.59 24.82
CA ASP A 213 -1.12 2.86 25.19
C ASP A 213 -1.51 4.35 25.00
N GLU A 214 -0.57 5.27 25.22
CA GLU A 214 -0.75 6.73 25.05
C GLU A 214 0.00 7.28 23.81
N ALA A 215 0.56 6.40 22.97
CA ALA A 215 1.42 6.82 21.87
C ALA A 215 0.63 7.48 20.75
N THR A 216 1.12 8.62 20.26
CA THR A 216 0.61 9.25 19.04
C THR A 216 1.59 9.01 17.88
N PRO A 217 1.24 8.16 16.89
CA PRO A 217 2.08 7.97 15.71
C PRO A 217 2.03 9.17 14.77
N GLY A 218 3.18 9.54 14.22
CA GLY A 218 3.34 10.58 13.21
C GLY A 218 2.88 10.17 11.80
N GLU A 219 3.24 10.97 10.79
CA GLU A 219 2.95 10.64 9.39
C GLU A 219 3.88 9.53 8.88
N GLY A 220 3.31 8.53 8.21
CA GLY A 220 4.03 7.37 7.68
C GLY A 220 3.44 6.04 8.13
N LEU A 221 4.07 4.94 7.67
CA LEU A 221 3.71 3.57 8.00
C LEU A 221 4.78 3.00 8.93
N PHE A 222 4.43 2.83 10.20
CA PHE A 222 5.34 2.27 11.19
C PHE A 222 5.24 0.75 11.16
N THR A 223 6.31 0.07 10.78
CA THR A 223 6.39 -1.39 10.79
C THR A 223 7.59 -1.85 11.59
N GLU A 224 7.59 -3.10 12.03
CA GLU A 224 8.83 -3.75 12.51
C GLU A 224 9.94 -3.54 11.45
N GLY A 225 11.17 -3.31 11.90
CA GLY A 225 12.32 -3.02 11.03
C GLY A 225 12.46 -1.56 10.58
N CYS A 226 11.48 -0.68 10.83
CA CYS A 226 11.64 0.76 10.64
C CYS A 226 12.58 1.34 11.71
N VAL A 227 13.46 2.25 11.31
CA VAL A 227 14.18 3.14 12.21
C VAL A 227 13.28 4.33 12.54
N VAL A 228 13.04 4.58 13.81
CA VAL A 228 12.08 5.57 14.29
C VAL A 228 12.67 6.45 15.37
N LEU A 229 12.14 7.66 15.47
CA LEU A 229 12.31 8.56 16.61
C LEU A 229 11.18 8.29 17.60
N VAL A 230 11.53 8.05 18.86
CA VAL A 230 10.58 7.82 19.95
C VAL A 230 10.85 8.84 21.04
N GLU A 231 9.86 9.68 21.34
CA GLU A 231 9.83 10.52 22.52
C GLU A 231 8.92 9.88 23.56
N GLY A 232 9.39 9.81 24.80
CA GLY A 232 8.63 9.20 25.88
C GLY A 232 9.32 9.30 27.24
N GLU A 233 8.68 8.70 28.23
CA GLU A 233 9.15 8.67 29.62
C GLU A 233 9.59 7.25 29.99
N TYR A 234 10.80 7.13 30.55
CA TYR A 234 11.32 5.84 31.02
C TYR A 234 10.76 5.53 32.41
N THR A 235 10.04 4.43 32.57
CA THR A 235 9.28 4.10 33.80
C THR A 235 10.12 3.28 34.79
N ASP A 236 9.65 3.20 36.03
CA ASP A 236 10.25 2.35 37.09
C ASP A 236 10.19 0.84 36.77
N GLU A 237 9.37 0.44 35.79
CA GLU A 237 9.24 -0.94 35.31
C GLU A 237 10.22 -1.27 34.17
N GLU A 238 11.23 -0.40 33.94
CA GLU A 238 12.22 -0.52 32.88
C GLU A 238 11.62 -0.50 31.45
N ARG A 239 10.46 0.15 31.29
CA ARG A 239 9.75 0.33 30.02
C ARG A 239 9.78 1.78 29.57
N MET A 240 9.67 2.01 28.26
CA MET A 240 9.53 3.35 27.70
C MET A 240 8.06 3.59 27.38
N ARG A 241 7.39 4.45 28.17
CA ARG A 241 6.04 4.93 27.83
C ARG A 241 6.14 5.94 26.70
N VAL A 242 5.63 5.58 25.54
CA VAL A 242 5.75 6.37 24.32
C VAL A 242 4.71 7.49 24.32
N ILE A 243 5.17 8.72 24.11
CA ILE A 243 4.31 9.90 23.92
C ILE A 243 4.11 10.12 22.42
N GLU A 244 5.20 10.16 21.66
CA GLU A 244 5.17 10.40 20.23
C GLU A 244 6.19 9.51 19.50
N MET A 245 5.80 9.04 18.32
CA MET A 245 6.65 8.21 17.45
C MET A 245 6.63 8.76 16.03
N GLY A 246 7.82 9.06 15.49
CA GLY A 246 7.98 9.67 14.16
C GLY A 246 9.02 8.98 13.29
N HIS A 247 8.89 9.09 11.98
CA HIS A 247 10.00 8.74 11.08
C HIS A 247 11.13 9.78 11.19
N PRO A 248 12.39 9.37 10.93
CA PRO A 248 13.51 10.30 10.85
C PRO A 248 13.30 11.29 9.69
N PRO A 249 13.84 12.52 9.79
CA PRO A 249 13.80 13.45 8.67
C PRO A 249 14.58 12.91 7.47
N SER A 250 14.07 13.13 6.26
CA SER A 250 14.75 12.77 5.01
C SER A 250 15.81 13.79 4.59
N GLU A 251 16.86 13.31 3.92
CA GLU A 251 17.91 14.14 3.32
C GLU A 251 17.65 14.34 1.83
N LYS A 252 17.55 15.59 1.39
CA LYS A 252 17.42 15.94 -0.03
C LYS A 252 18.63 15.45 -0.84
N ARG A 253 18.39 15.01 -2.08
CA ARG A 253 19.43 14.55 -3.02
C ARG A 253 20.59 15.54 -3.17
N ALA A 254 20.30 16.84 -3.31
CA ALA A 254 21.33 17.88 -3.47
C ALA A 254 22.28 17.97 -2.26
N VAL A 255 21.76 17.81 -1.04
CA VAL A 255 22.57 17.82 0.19
C VAL A 255 23.50 16.61 0.22
N ALA A 256 22.95 15.41 0.00
CA ALA A 256 23.73 14.17 -0.06
C ALA A 256 24.84 14.24 -1.13
N ARG A 257 24.54 14.79 -2.32
CA ARG A 257 25.52 14.96 -3.41
C ARG A 257 26.60 16.01 -3.10
N SER A 258 26.27 17.07 -2.38
CA SER A 258 27.28 18.06 -1.95
C SER A 258 28.36 17.46 -1.03
N LEU A 259 28.00 16.42 -0.29
CA LEU A 259 28.88 15.67 0.62
C LEU A 259 29.60 14.53 -0.11
N TYR A 260 28.85 13.71 -0.84
CA TYR A 260 29.32 12.43 -1.38
C TYR A 260 29.25 12.32 -2.91
N GLY A 261 29.17 13.43 -3.65
CA GLY A 261 29.09 13.43 -5.12
C GLY A 261 30.32 12.84 -5.81
N HIS A 262 31.42 12.67 -5.09
CA HIS A 262 32.63 11.98 -5.56
C HIS A 262 32.56 10.45 -5.39
N VAL A 263 31.58 9.93 -4.66
CA VAL A 263 31.40 8.49 -4.42
C VAL A 263 30.59 7.88 -5.55
N ASP A 264 31.12 6.82 -6.16
CA ASP A 264 30.41 6.07 -7.20
C ASP A 264 29.55 4.97 -6.59
N PHE A 265 28.29 5.29 -6.28
CA PHE A 265 27.33 4.34 -5.73
C PHE A 265 26.86 3.26 -6.72
N LEU A 266 27.03 3.50 -8.03
CA LEU A 266 26.46 2.66 -9.09
C LEU A 266 27.51 1.79 -9.79
N GLY A 267 28.81 2.11 -9.65
CA GLY A 267 29.91 1.40 -10.30
C GLY A 267 30.09 1.78 -11.77
N VAL A 268 29.56 2.94 -12.19
CA VAL A 268 29.60 3.44 -13.58
C VAL A 268 30.17 4.85 -13.66
N GLY A 269 30.95 5.24 -12.67
CA GLY A 269 31.55 6.56 -12.51
C GLY A 269 30.70 7.49 -11.64
N ALA A 270 31.37 8.21 -10.73
CA ALA A 270 30.77 9.30 -9.98
C ALA A 270 30.46 10.48 -10.91
N THR A 271 29.40 11.23 -10.62
CA THR A 271 29.02 12.42 -11.38
C THR A 271 29.28 13.63 -10.49
N SER A 272 30.17 14.53 -10.90
CA SER A 272 30.50 15.72 -10.12
C SER A 272 29.42 16.79 -10.24
N GLN A 273 29.42 17.79 -9.35
CA GLN A 273 28.48 18.92 -9.44
C GLN A 273 28.65 19.70 -10.76
N LYS A 274 29.89 19.82 -11.25
CA LYS A 274 30.17 20.47 -12.55
C LYS A 274 29.55 19.70 -13.72
N ASP A 275 29.52 18.37 -13.63
CA ASP A 275 28.88 17.54 -14.64
C ASP A 275 27.36 17.73 -14.65
N GLU A 276 26.73 17.87 -13.47
CA GLU A 276 25.29 18.16 -13.37
C GLU A 276 24.93 19.47 -14.07
N ASP A 277 25.67 20.55 -13.77
CA ASP A 277 25.43 21.86 -14.38
C ASP A 277 25.60 21.81 -15.91
N ARG A 278 26.54 20.98 -16.40
CA ARG A 278 26.73 20.72 -17.83
C ARG A 278 25.61 19.88 -18.44
N PHE A 279 25.10 18.88 -17.73
CA PHE A 279 24.08 17.95 -18.23
C PHE A 279 22.66 18.52 -18.20
N ALA A 280 22.34 19.41 -17.26
CA ALA A 280 21.03 20.02 -17.12
C ALA A 280 20.44 20.60 -18.44
N PRO A 281 21.16 21.46 -19.20
CA PRO A 281 20.63 21.98 -20.47
C PRO A 281 20.49 20.89 -21.54
N LEU A 282 21.37 19.88 -21.55
CA LEU A 282 21.32 18.78 -22.51
C LEU A 282 20.10 17.88 -22.30
N ILE A 283 19.77 17.60 -21.04
CA ILE A 283 18.58 16.85 -20.66
C ILE A 283 17.31 17.62 -21.05
N ALA A 284 17.28 18.94 -20.80
CA ALA A 284 16.16 19.79 -21.17
C ALA A 284 15.95 19.87 -22.70
N ALA A 285 17.04 19.94 -23.47
CA ALA A 285 16.98 19.96 -24.94
C ALA A 285 16.45 18.64 -25.54
N ASN A 286 16.66 17.51 -24.86
CA ASN A 286 16.20 16.18 -25.28
C ASN A 286 14.84 15.81 -24.68
N SER A 287 13.86 16.72 -24.77
CA SER A 287 12.52 16.55 -24.16
C SER A 287 11.71 15.37 -24.71
N HIS A 288 12.02 14.91 -25.92
CA HIS A 288 11.38 13.78 -26.59
C HIS A 288 11.80 12.41 -26.02
N ILE A 289 12.87 12.34 -25.22
CA ILE A 289 13.32 11.08 -24.61
C ILE A 289 12.32 10.65 -23.53
N SER A 290 11.88 9.40 -23.61
CA SER A 290 10.94 8.82 -22.65
C SER A 290 11.23 7.34 -22.37
N PHE A 291 10.77 6.89 -21.21
CA PHE A 291 10.78 5.49 -20.78
C PHE A 291 9.35 5.02 -20.59
N VAL A 292 8.99 3.90 -21.22
CA VAL A 292 7.67 3.27 -21.08
C VAL A 292 7.77 2.18 -20.03
N ILE A 293 6.90 2.19 -19.03
CA ILE A 293 6.90 1.28 -17.90
C ILE A 293 5.60 0.50 -17.85
N VAL A 294 5.72 -0.82 -17.84
CA VAL A 294 4.62 -1.77 -17.71
C VAL A 294 4.90 -2.70 -16.53
N SER A 295 3.90 -2.96 -15.69
CA SER A 295 4.00 -3.89 -14.56
C SER A 295 2.95 -4.98 -14.63
N ASP A 296 3.22 -6.16 -14.04
CA ASP A 296 2.36 -7.35 -14.10
C ASP A 296 2.03 -7.78 -15.54
N LEU A 297 3.09 -7.90 -16.34
CA LEU A 297 3.01 -8.35 -17.73
C LEU A 297 2.78 -9.87 -17.86
N TRP A 298 1.60 -10.37 -17.48
CA TRP A 298 1.30 -11.82 -17.52
C TRP A 298 1.23 -12.34 -18.96
N LEU A 299 2.30 -12.96 -19.44
CA LEU A 299 2.42 -13.43 -20.83
C LEU A 299 1.53 -14.65 -21.12
N ASP A 300 1.06 -15.35 -20.10
CA ASP A 300 0.12 -16.46 -20.20
C ASP A 300 -1.35 -16.01 -20.29
N HIS A 301 -1.64 -14.73 -20.06
CA HIS A 301 -3.00 -14.21 -20.09
C HIS A 301 -3.43 -13.88 -21.55
N PRO A 302 -4.64 -14.28 -21.99
CA PRO A 302 -5.05 -14.24 -23.39
C PRO A 302 -5.09 -12.84 -24.00
N LYS A 303 -5.33 -11.80 -23.19
CA LYS A 303 -5.40 -10.39 -23.65
C LYS A 303 -4.02 -9.70 -23.76
N THR A 304 -2.96 -10.29 -23.23
CA THR A 304 -1.67 -9.61 -23.07
C THR A 304 -1.02 -9.32 -24.42
N PHE A 305 -0.91 -10.34 -25.28
CA PHE A 305 -0.28 -10.17 -26.59
C PHE A 305 -1.07 -9.27 -27.54
N SER A 306 -2.40 -9.32 -27.50
CA SER A 306 -3.23 -8.43 -28.32
C SER A 306 -3.05 -6.97 -27.90
N ASN A 307 -2.96 -6.70 -26.59
CA ASN A 307 -2.81 -5.35 -26.11
C ASN A 307 -1.37 -4.83 -26.24
N LEU A 308 -0.35 -5.67 -26.03
CA LEU A 308 1.04 -5.34 -26.35
C LEU A 308 1.21 -4.97 -27.83
N ARG A 309 0.60 -5.76 -28.73
CA ARG A 309 0.61 -5.47 -30.17
C ARG A 309 0.06 -4.06 -30.43
N ARG A 310 -1.09 -3.74 -29.86
CA ARG A 310 -1.72 -2.42 -30.00
C ARG A 310 -0.84 -1.30 -29.44
N MET A 311 -0.21 -1.51 -28.28
CA MET A 311 0.74 -0.54 -27.71
C MET A 311 1.91 -0.29 -28.65
N PHE A 312 2.49 -1.34 -29.24
CA PHE A 312 3.60 -1.19 -30.20
C PHE A 312 3.16 -0.57 -31.52
N GLU A 313 1.94 -0.83 -32.00
CA GLU A 313 1.39 -0.17 -33.20
C GLU A 313 1.29 1.35 -33.03
N VAL A 314 0.92 1.83 -31.83
CA VAL A 314 0.89 3.27 -31.51
C VAL A 314 2.28 3.89 -31.63
N TYR A 315 3.30 3.27 -31.02
CA TYR A 315 4.67 3.80 -31.09
C TYR A 315 5.30 3.64 -32.48
N ALA A 316 5.03 2.54 -33.18
CA ALA A 316 5.52 2.31 -34.54
C ALA A 316 4.90 3.28 -35.57
N GLY A 317 3.63 3.68 -35.36
CA GLY A 317 2.92 4.61 -36.24
C GLY A 317 3.18 6.10 -35.94
N SER A 318 3.88 6.42 -34.84
CA SER A 318 4.18 7.79 -34.45
C SER A 318 5.63 8.17 -34.75
N THR A 319 5.91 9.48 -34.86
CA THR A 319 7.29 10.00 -34.93
C THR A 319 8.02 9.90 -33.59
N PHE A 320 7.30 9.61 -32.51
CA PHE A 320 7.79 9.54 -31.15
C PHE A 320 8.19 8.11 -30.77
N ARG A 321 9.47 7.90 -30.44
CA ARG A 321 10.01 6.58 -30.10
C ARG A 321 10.61 6.61 -28.69
N PRO A 322 10.09 5.80 -27.75
CA PRO A 322 10.68 5.69 -26.42
C PRO A 322 12.11 5.16 -26.49
N LEU A 323 13.00 5.69 -25.66
CA LEU A 323 14.37 5.20 -25.55
C LEU A 323 14.39 3.79 -24.94
N ALA A 324 13.49 3.52 -23.99
CA ALA A 324 13.40 2.22 -23.32
C ALA A 324 11.97 1.79 -23.01
N PHE A 325 11.70 0.49 -23.15
CA PHE A 325 10.55 -0.21 -22.60
C PHE A 325 11.01 -1.02 -21.38
N ILE A 326 10.42 -0.75 -20.23
CA ILE A 326 10.70 -1.39 -18.94
C ILE A 326 9.50 -2.28 -18.62
N PHE A 327 9.72 -3.59 -18.69
CA PHE A 327 8.73 -4.60 -18.36
C PHE A 327 9.05 -5.18 -17.00
N CYS A 328 8.23 -4.81 -16.02
CA CYS A 328 8.23 -5.36 -14.68
C CYS A 328 7.30 -6.59 -14.65
N GLY A 329 7.79 -7.66 -14.02
CA GLY A 329 7.00 -8.85 -13.75
C GLY A 329 5.77 -8.55 -12.87
N ASN A 330 4.95 -9.54 -12.55
CA ASN A 330 5.16 -10.96 -12.87
C ASN A 330 4.95 -11.24 -14.36
N PHE A 331 5.73 -12.17 -14.95
CA PHE A 331 5.55 -12.55 -16.36
C PHE A 331 4.60 -13.73 -16.56
N SER A 332 4.08 -14.28 -15.48
CA SER A 332 3.02 -15.29 -15.47
C SER A 332 1.98 -14.92 -14.41
N SER A 333 0.71 -15.20 -14.70
CA SER A 333 -0.43 -14.95 -13.80
C SER A 333 -0.41 -15.80 -12.53
N SER A 334 0.29 -16.93 -12.54
CA SER A 334 0.40 -17.87 -11.43
C SER A 334 1.81 -18.44 -11.33
N SER A 335 2.19 -18.92 -10.14
CA SER A 335 3.51 -19.53 -9.96
C SER A 335 3.60 -20.84 -10.77
N CYS A 336 4.51 -20.87 -11.74
CA CYS A 336 4.74 -22.03 -12.58
C CYS A 336 5.54 -23.15 -11.89
N ILE A 337 5.98 -22.94 -10.64
CA ILE A 337 6.65 -23.96 -9.81
C ILE A 337 5.68 -25.12 -9.47
N VAL A 338 4.39 -24.82 -9.27
CA VAL A 338 3.37 -25.83 -8.93
C VAL A 338 3.11 -26.81 -10.08
N GLY A 339 3.38 -26.40 -11.33
CA GLY A 339 3.18 -27.21 -12.54
C GLY A 339 4.38 -28.09 -12.95
N GLY A 340 5.48 -28.10 -12.17
CA GLY A 340 6.69 -28.86 -12.48
C GLY A 340 7.30 -28.50 -13.85
N ALA A 341 7.85 -29.51 -14.56
CA ALA A 341 8.50 -29.32 -15.86
C ALA A 341 7.58 -28.70 -16.93
N SER A 342 6.27 -29.01 -16.87
CA SER A 342 5.28 -28.46 -17.82
C SER A 342 5.09 -26.95 -17.64
N GLY A 343 5.07 -26.48 -16.39
CA GLY A 343 4.97 -25.04 -16.08
C GLY A 343 6.17 -24.24 -16.60
N LEU A 344 7.39 -24.75 -16.42
CA LEU A 344 8.63 -24.12 -16.91
C LEU A 344 8.73 -24.10 -18.44
N ALA A 345 8.26 -25.17 -19.10
CA ALA A 345 8.18 -25.20 -20.56
C ALA A 345 7.20 -24.15 -21.09
N LYS A 346 6.03 -24.00 -20.47
CA LYS A 346 5.05 -22.97 -20.82
C LYS A 346 5.61 -21.56 -20.62
N TYR A 347 6.34 -21.33 -19.53
CA TYR A 347 7.00 -20.06 -19.25
C TYR A 347 8.00 -19.67 -20.36
N THR A 348 8.82 -20.62 -20.79
CA THR A 348 9.76 -20.44 -21.92
C THR A 348 9.01 -20.12 -23.22
N GLU A 349 7.92 -20.84 -23.49
CA GLU A 349 7.14 -20.64 -24.71
C GLU A 349 6.46 -19.26 -24.75
N ASN A 350 6.01 -18.74 -23.61
CA ASN A 350 5.47 -17.39 -23.52
C ASN A 350 6.51 -16.32 -23.91
N PHE A 351 7.77 -16.46 -23.47
CA PHE A 351 8.85 -15.56 -23.90
C PHE A 351 9.19 -15.74 -25.39
N ASN A 352 9.09 -16.96 -25.93
CA ASN A 352 9.25 -17.18 -27.37
C ASN A 352 8.18 -16.44 -28.19
N GLN A 353 6.92 -16.45 -27.72
CA GLN A 353 5.83 -15.71 -28.33
C GLN A 353 6.05 -14.19 -28.23
N LEU A 354 6.54 -13.69 -27.10
CA LEU A 354 6.92 -12.29 -26.95
C LEU A 354 8.03 -11.88 -27.91
N ALA A 355 9.06 -12.73 -28.08
CA ALA A 355 10.11 -12.51 -29.07
C ALA A 355 9.53 -12.41 -30.49
N ASN A 356 8.57 -13.28 -30.85
CA ASN A 356 7.89 -13.22 -32.16
C ASN A 356 7.10 -11.92 -32.34
N LEU A 357 6.36 -11.48 -31.31
CA LEU A 357 5.62 -10.22 -31.35
C LEU A 357 6.55 -9.02 -31.55
N LEU A 358 7.61 -8.92 -30.76
CA LEU A 358 8.57 -7.81 -30.84
C LEU A 358 9.31 -7.81 -32.19
N SER A 359 9.60 -8.99 -32.75
CA SER A 359 10.17 -9.11 -34.10
C SER A 359 9.26 -8.57 -35.20
N SER A 360 7.94 -8.49 -34.97
CA SER A 360 7.01 -7.90 -35.95
C SER A 360 7.06 -6.36 -36.00
N PHE A 361 7.83 -5.73 -35.11
CA PHE A 361 8.07 -4.29 -35.06
C PHE A 361 9.58 -3.99 -35.14
N PRO A 362 10.23 -4.18 -36.30
CA PRO A 362 11.68 -4.11 -36.44
C PRO A 362 12.26 -2.74 -36.04
N ASP A 363 11.54 -1.65 -36.33
CA ASP A 363 12.01 -0.29 -36.01
C ASP A 363 12.17 -0.08 -34.51
N LEU A 364 11.18 -0.51 -33.71
CA LEU A 364 11.24 -0.45 -32.25
C LEU A 364 12.29 -1.42 -31.71
N ALA A 365 12.35 -2.63 -32.26
CA ALA A 365 13.29 -3.68 -31.85
C ALA A 365 14.77 -3.29 -32.03
N GLN A 366 15.08 -2.44 -33.02
CA GLN A 366 16.44 -1.98 -33.30
C GLN A 366 16.81 -0.70 -32.54
N THR A 367 15.85 0.19 -32.32
CA THR A 367 16.10 1.52 -31.75
C THR A 367 16.02 1.54 -30.22
N SER A 368 14.94 0.99 -29.66
CA SER A 368 14.63 1.05 -28.22
C SER A 368 15.32 -0.06 -27.41
N HIS A 369 15.62 0.23 -26.14
CA HIS A 369 16.05 -0.77 -25.16
C HIS A 369 14.85 -1.51 -24.57
N PHE A 370 14.99 -2.82 -24.31
CA PHE A 370 13.95 -3.62 -23.66
C PHE A 370 14.50 -4.17 -22.35
N ILE A 371 14.04 -3.64 -21.23
CA ILE A 371 14.53 -3.97 -19.88
C ILE A 371 13.49 -4.83 -19.18
N PHE A 372 13.89 -6.01 -18.74
CA PHE A 372 13.02 -6.97 -18.06
C PHE A 372 13.42 -7.09 -16.59
N VAL A 373 12.49 -6.77 -15.69
CA VAL A 373 12.68 -6.81 -14.24
C VAL A 373 11.78 -7.87 -13.64
N PRO A 374 12.32 -8.89 -12.94
CA PRO A 374 11.52 -10.01 -12.47
C PRO A 374 10.62 -9.68 -11.28
N GLY A 375 9.46 -10.30 -11.23
CA GLY A 375 8.50 -10.18 -10.14
C GLY A 375 8.61 -11.29 -9.09
N PRO A 376 7.85 -11.19 -7.99
CA PRO A 376 7.85 -12.18 -6.90
C PRO A 376 7.29 -13.58 -7.27
N LEU A 377 6.51 -13.71 -8.34
CA LEU A 377 5.90 -14.99 -8.78
C LEU A 377 6.68 -15.70 -9.89
N ASP A 378 7.73 -15.07 -10.42
CA ASP A 378 8.55 -15.67 -11.45
C ASP A 378 9.34 -16.89 -10.90
N PRO A 379 9.50 -17.98 -11.68
CA PRO A 379 9.85 -19.31 -11.16
C PRO A 379 11.26 -19.42 -10.55
N TRP A 380 12.15 -18.50 -10.88
CA TRP A 380 13.55 -18.46 -10.44
C TRP A 380 13.81 -17.28 -9.49
N GLY A 381 12.75 -16.52 -9.16
CA GLY A 381 12.78 -15.52 -8.11
C GLY A 381 12.62 -16.19 -6.75
N SER A 382 13.68 -16.18 -5.93
CA SER A 382 13.50 -16.46 -4.51
C SER A 382 12.62 -15.37 -3.86
N THR A 383 12.04 -15.64 -2.70
CA THR A 383 11.37 -14.61 -1.90
C THR A 383 12.34 -13.54 -1.36
N THR A 384 13.66 -13.74 -1.54
CA THR A 384 14.76 -12.91 -1.07
C THR A 384 15.07 -11.76 -2.02
N LEU A 385 15.41 -10.59 -1.47
CA LEU A 385 15.91 -9.43 -2.20
C LEU A 385 17.42 -9.23 -2.02
N PRO A 386 18.15 -8.67 -3.01
CA PRO A 386 17.73 -8.50 -4.41
C PRO A 386 17.47 -9.84 -5.11
N ARG A 387 16.52 -9.92 -6.02
CA ARG A 387 16.30 -11.10 -6.86
C ARG A 387 17.23 -11.12 -8.06
N PRO A 388 17.80 -12.28 -8.43
CA PRO A 388 18.61 -12.40 -9.63
C PRO A 388 17.78 -12.18 -10.91
N PRO A 389 18.43 -11.83 -12.03
CA PRO A 389 17.78 -11.73 -13.33
C PRO A 389 17.25 -13.08 -13.82
N ILE A 390 16.35 -13.00 -14.81
CA ILE A 390 15.82 -14.18 -15.52
C ILE A 390 16.97 -14.98 -16.15
N PRO A 391 17.09 -16.29 -15.89
CA PRO A 391 18.13 -17.10 -16.52
C PRO A 391 18.01 -17.16 -18.04
N ASP A 392 19.16 -17.11 -18.71
CA ASP A 392 19.27 -17.07 -20.18
C ASP A 392 18.58 -18.24 -20.87
N THR A 393 18.46 -19.39 -20.21
CA THR A 393 17.77 -20.58 -20.74
C THR A 393 16.31 -20.30 -21.10
N PHE A 394 15.63 -19.40 -20.39
CA PHE A 394 14.22 -19.07 -20.65
C PHE A 394 14.04 -17.99 -21.71
N VAL A 395 15.07 -17.17 -21.94
CA VAL A 395 14.97 -15.91 -22.69
C VAL A 395 15.96 -15.82 -23.86
N ALA A 396 16.68 -16.91 -24.16
CA ALA A 396 17.67 -16.98 -25.23
C ALA A 396 17.12 -16.49 -26.58
N ARG A 397 15.87 -16.84 -26.92
CA ARG A 397 15.22 -16.41 -28.16
C ARG A 397 14.92 -14.91 -28.19
N VAL A 398 14.58 -14.31 -27.04
CA VAL A 398 14.37 -12.85 -26.93
C VAL A 398 15.70 -12.14 -27.15
N LYS A 399 16.75 -12.54 -26.44
CA LYS A 399 18.11 -11.96 -26.57
C LYS A 399 18.67 -12.10 -27.99
N ALA A 400 18.43 -13.23 -28.65
CA ALA A 400 18.89 -13.46 -30.02
C ALA A 400 18.20 -12.54 -31.06
N ARG A 401 16.95 -12.12 -30.79
CA ARG A 401 16.17 -11.30 -31.73
C ARG A 401 16.17 -9.82 -31.41
N LEU A 402 16.44 -9.46 -30.16
CA LEU A 402 16.47 -8.09 -29.67
C LEU A 402 17.87 -7.77 -29.16
N PRO A 403 18.70 -7.07 -29.96
CA PRO A 403 20.09 -6.80 -29.59
C PRO A 403 20.20 -5.93 -28.34
N LYS A 404 19.20 -5.08 -28.08
CA LYS A 404 19.12 -4.19 -26.91
C LYS A 404 18.22 -4.72 -25.78
N ALA A 405 17.99 -6.05 -25.72
CA ALA A 405 17.24 -6.65 -24.60
C ALA A 405 18.15 -6.95 -23.40
N GLN A 406 17.77 -6.44 -22.23
CA GLN A 406 18.50 -6.56 -20.97
C GLN A 406 17.60 -7.17 -19.90
N PHE A 407 18.05 -8.27 -19.29
CA PHE A 407 17.36 -8.94 -18.19
C PHE A 407 18.10 -8.62 -16.91
N MET A 408 17.42 -7.92 -15.99
CA MET A 408 18.04 -7.29 -14.82
C MET A 408 17.54 -7.93 -13.53
N SER A 409 18.28 -7.74 -12.44
CA SER A 409 17.84 -8.05 -11.09
C SER A 409 16.61 -7.24 -10.66
N ASN A 410 15.97 -7.62 -9.55
CA ASN A 410 14.96 -6.79 -8.90
C ASN A 410 15.36 -6.50 -7.43
N PRO A 411 15.59 -5.23 -7.05
CA PRO A 411 15.50 -4.04 -7.89
C PRO A 411 16.63 -3.94 -8.92
N CYS A 412 16.53 -2.97 -9.81
CA CYS A 412 17.64 -2.50 -10.67
C CYS A 412 17.58 -0.97 -10.78
N ARG A 413 18.60 -0.35 -11.39
CA ARG A 413 18.65 1.10 -11.57
C ARG A 413 18.95 1.49 -13.00
N ILE A 414 18.51 2.66 -13.40
CA ILE A 414 18.90 3.33 -14.64
C ILE A 414 19.64 4.60 -14.26
N LYS A 415 20.84 4.79 -14.81
CA LYS A 415 21.55 6.07 -14.80
C LYS A 415 21.33 6.72 -16.16
N TYR A 416 20.72 7.89 -16.16
CA TYR A 416 20.53 8.73 -17.34
C TYR A 416 21.19 10.08 -17.07
N PHE A 417 22.37 10.32 -17.65
CA PHE A 417 23.25 11.43 -17.26
C PHE A 417 23.55 11.43 -15.74
N ASP A 418 23.09 12.45 -15.00
CA ASP A 418 23.17 12.58 -13.55
C ASP A 418 21.93 12.03 -12.81
N GLN A 419 20.86 11.75 -13.55
CA GLN A 419 19.61 11.23 -13.01
C GLN A 419 19.72 9.74 -12.67
N GLU A 420 19.07 9.39 -11.57
CA GLU A 420 19.01 8.03 -11.08
C GLU A 420 17.57 7.59 -10.91
N ILE A 421 17.21 6.51 -11.60
CA ILE A 421 15.87 5.95 -11.60
C ILE A 421 15.94 4.54 -11.04
N VAL A 422 15.33 4.32 -9.89
CA VAL A 422 15.30 3.02 -9.22
C VAL A 422 14.02 2.29 -9.61
N ILE A 423 14.12 1.02 -10.01
CA ILE A 423 12.97 0.18 -10.38
C ILE A 423 12.88 -0.97 -9.40
N CYS A 424 11.75 -1.09 -8.71
CA CYS A 424 11.48 -2.16 -7.77
C CYS A 424 10.09 -2.75 -8.05
N ARG A 425 10.05 -4.05 -8.37
CA ARG A 425 8.79 -4.80 -8.52
C ARG A 425 8.49 -5.57 -7.24
N GLU A 426 7.58 -5.05 -6.43
CA GLU A 426 7.20 -5.66 -5.16
C GLU A 426 5.74 -5.41 -4.80
N ASP A 427 5.16 -6.33 -4.04
CA ASP A 427 3.87 -6.11 -3.39
C ASP A 427 4.11 -5.49 -2.01
N LEU A 428 4.65 -4.27 -2.00
CA LEU A 428 5.18 -3.61 -0.82
C LEU A 428 4.07 -3.00 0.03
N MET A 429 3.12 -2.28 -0.59
CA MET A 429 1.99 -1.65 0.13
C MET A 429 1.25 -2.67 0.99
N GLY A 430 0.75 -3.73 0.35
CA GLY A 430 0.01 -4.77 1.07
C GLY A 430 0.86 -5.49 2.12
N ARG A 431 2.19 -5.53 1.99
CA ARG A 431 3.07 -6.15 2.98
C ARG A 431 3.32 -5.24 4.18
N MET A 432 3.50 -3.94 3.97
CA MET A 432 3.66 -2.99 5.06
C MET A 432 2.36 -2.89 5.88
N LEU A 433 1.20 -2.81 5.21
CA LEU A 433 -0.10 -2.76 5.89
C LEU A 433 -0.39 -4.00 6.76
N ARG A 434 0.11 -5.20 6.39
CA ARG A 434 -0.02 -6.42 7.21
C ARG A 434 0.88 -6.45 8.44
N ASN A 435 1.90 -5.59 8.51
CA ASN A 435 2.89 -5.54 9.59
C ASN A 435 2.92 -4.16 10.25
N LEU A 436 1.79 -3.44 10.19
CA LEU A 436 1.66 -2.09 10.69
C LEU A 436 1.53 -2.11 12.22
N GLU A 437 2.41 -1.38 12.90
CA GLU A 437 2.40 -1.17 14.35
C GLU A 437 1.70 0.15 14.72
N GLY A 438 1.67 1.12 13.80
CA GLY A 438 1.01 2.40 14.03
C GLY A 438 0.85 3.22 12.76
N VAL A 439 -0.16 4.08 12.75
CA VAL A 439 -0.39 5.13 11.75
C VAL A 439 -1.13 6.28 12.44
N LYS A 440 -0.93 7.50 11.95
CA LYS A 440 -1.62 8.69 12.46
C LYS A 440 -3.14 8.50 12.48
N GLU A 441 -3.82 9.01 13.51
CA GLU A 441 -5.28 8.94 13.63
C GLU A 441 -5.99 9.85 12.61
N GLY A 442 -7.21 9.47 12.19
CA GLY A 442 -8.06 10.29 11.31
C GLY A 442 -7.69 10.28 9.82
N VAL A 443 -6.80 9.38 9.41
CA VAL A 443 -6.34 9.24 8.03
C VAL A 443 -7.44 8.65 7.14
N LYS A 444 -7.74 9.29 6.01
CA LYS A 444 -8.76 8.80 5.07
C LYS A 444 -8.16 7.70 4.19
N GLU A 445 -8.82 6.55 4.09
CA GLU A 445 -8.33 5.43 3.28
C GLU A 445 -8.14 5.82 1.80
N GLY A 446 -6.96 5.52 1.24
CA GLY A 446 -6.62 5.76 -0.17
C GLY A 446 -5.45 6.72 -0.37
N ALA A 447 -5.73 8.01 -0.54
CA ALA A 447 -4.74 9.02 -0.93
C ALA A 447 -3.61 9.19 0.11
N ASP A 448 -3.98 9.21 1.39
CA ASP A 448 -3.02 9.41 2.47
C ASP A 448 -2.08 8.20 2.64
N MET A 449 -2.57 6.98 2.38
CA MET A 449 -1.76 5.76 2.50
C MET A 449 -0.67 5.68 1.43
N LYS A 450 -0.97 6.11 0.19
CA LYS A 450 0.03 6.23 -0.89
C LYS A 450 1.14 7.19 -0.51
N LYS A 451 0.77 8.36 0.03
CA LYS A 451 1.72 9.35 0.54
C LYS A 451 2.57 8.74 1.66
N TYR A 452 1.95 8.07 2.63
CA TYR A 452 2.66 7.48 3.77
C TYR A 452 3.61 6.36 3.37
N LEU A 453 3.24 5.51 2.41
CA LEU A 453 4.15 4.50 1.87
C LEU A 453 5.42 5.15 1.30
N VAL A 454 5.26 6.16 0.44
CA VAL A 454 6.40 6.82 -0.20
C VAL A 454 7.25 7.58 0.81
N GLN A 455 6.61 8.32 1.71
CA GLN A 455 7.29 9.00 2.80
C GLN A 455 8.12 7.99 3.62
N THR A 456 7.51 6.87 4.03
CA THR A 456 8.20 5.83 4.80
C THR A 456 9.43 5.31 4.04
N ILE A 457 9.29 4.92 2.77
CA ILE A 457 10.40 4.33 2.01
C ILE A 457 11.57 5.32 1.85
N LEU A 458 11.28 6.60 1.63
CA LEU A 458 12.28 7.63 1.43
C LEU A 458 12.92 8.08 2.74
N ASP A 459 12.14 8.24 3.81
CA ASP A 459 12.65 8.57 5.16
C ASP A 459 13.52 7.43 5.71
N GLN A 460 13.14 6.17 5.43
CA GLN A 460 13.94 4.99 5.77
C GLN A 460 15.15 4.79 4.85
N CYS A 461 15.31 5.60 3.80
CA CYS A 461 16.38 5.48 2.81
C CYS A 461 16.55 4.05 2.28
N HIS A 462 15.47 3.27 2.17
CA HIS A 462 15.55 1.83 1.92
C HIS A 462 14.25 1.27 1.31
N LEU A 463 14.37 0.41 0.28
CA LEU A 463 13.23 -0.17 -0.44
C LEU A 463 12.40 -1.17 0.38
N SER A 464 12.97 -1.72 1.45
CA SER A 464 12.28 -2.69 2.31
C SER A 464 12.64 -2.49 3.78
N PRO A 465 12.02 -1.51 4.46
CA PRO A 465 12.18 -1.30 5.90
C PRO A 465 11.30 -2.29 6.69
N LEU A 466 11.53 -3.58 6.46
CA LEU A 466 10.78 -4.70 7.04
C LEU A 466 11.76 -5.69 7.69
N PRO A 467 11.32 -6.49 8.68
CA PRO A 467 12.20 -7.47 9.31
C PRO A 467 12.50 -8.64 8.37
N LEU A 468 13.60 -9.34 8.61
CA LEU A 468 14.03 -10.48 7.79
C LEU A 468 13.01 -11.64 7.76
N SER A 469 12.16 -11.76 8.78
CA SER A 469 11.05 -12.72 8.86
C SER A 469 9.96 -12.44 7.82
N VAL A 470 9.70 -11.16 7.55
CA VAL A 470 8.68 -10.69 6.61
C VAL A 470 9.25 -10.52 5.20
N ARG A 471 10.49 -10.03 5.11
CA ARG A 471 11.24 -9.88 3.87
C ARG A 471 12.68 -10.40 4.00
N PRO A 472 12.94 -11.64 3.55
CA PRO A 472 14.30 -12.13 3.44
C PRO A 472 15.14 -11.21 2.54
N THR A 473 16.34 -10.85 3.01
CA THR A 473 17.27 -9.97 2.29
C THR A 473 18.67 -10.58 2.34
N LEU A 474 19.38 -10.56 1.21
CA LEU A 474 20.77 -10.99 1.11
C LEU A 474 21.67 -9.93 1.76
N TRP A 475 22.30 -10.28 2.88
CA TRP A 475 22.96 -9.32 3.77
C TRP A 475 24.07 -8.50 3.10
N ASP A 476 24.94 -9.15 2.32
CA ASP A 476 26.03 -8.45 1.63
C ASP A 476 25.52 -7.56 0.46
N PHE A 477 24.32 -7.82 -0.03
CA PHE A 477 23.68 -7.08 -1.14
C PHE A 477 22.67 -6.05 -0.65
N ASP A 478 22.57 -5.80 0.66
CA ASP A 478 21.64 -4.81 1.23
C ASP A 478 21.87 -3.40 0.67
N HIS A 479 23.12 -3.06 0.38
CA HIS A 479 23.51 -1.78 -0.23
C HIS A 479 22.77 -1.50 -1.56
N ALA A 480 22.38 -2.53 -2.31
CA ALA A 480 21.65 -2.37 -3.56
C ALA A 480 20.19 -1.93 -3.35
N LEU A 481 19.62 -2.20 -2.17
CA LEU A 481 18.25 -1.83 -1.78
C LEU A 481 18.15 -0.42 -1.17
N ARG A 482 19.30 0.22 -0.91
CA ARG A 482 19.40 1.54 -0.28
C ARG A 482 19.00 2.67 -1.22
N LEU A 483 18.19 3.60 -0.75
CA LEU A 483 17.79 4.82 -1.47
C LEU A 483 18.63 6.02 -1.02
N TYR A 484 19.96 5.82 -1.02
CA TYR A 484 20.93 6.85 -0.65
C TYR A 484 22.09 6.89 -1.64
N PRO A 485 22.43 8.07 -2.21
CA PRO A 485 21.63 9.31 -2.16
C PRO A 485 20.20 9.09 -2.67
N MET A 486 19.26 9.94 -2.25
CA MET A 486 17.87 9.85 -2.70
C MET A 486 17.83 9.89 -4.25
N PRO A 487 17.12 8.97 -4.92
CA PRO A 487 17.09 8.93 -6.38
C PRO A 487 16.31 10.10 -6.98
N THR A 488 16.49 10.34 -8.27
CA THR A 488 15.67 11.32 -9.02
C THR A 488 14.24 10.81 -9.19
N SER A 489 14.10 9.52 -9.49
CA SER A 489 12.79 8.87 -9.54
C SER A 489 12.83 7.45 -9.00
N LEU A 490 11.72 7.03 -8.40
CA LEU A 490 11.52 5.70 -7.87
C LEU A 490 10.25 5.09 -8.48
N ILE A 491 10.42 4.01 -9.22
CA ILE A 491 9.34 3.23 -9.81
C ILE A 491 9.04 2.08 -8.85
N LEU A 492 7.93 2.21 -8.11
CA LEU A 492 7.40 1.17 -7.23
C LEU A 492 6.32 0.41 -8.01
N ALA A 493 6.75 -0.55 -8.82
CA ALA A 493 5.83 -1.46 -9.50
C ALA A 493 5.18 -2.38 -8.46
N ASP A 494 3.96 -2.02 -8.07
CA ASP A 494 3.18 -2.74 -7.06
C ASP A 494 1.84 -3.16 -7.70
N LYS A 495 1.29 -4.29 -7.24
CA LYS A 495 -0.06 -4.72 -7.64
C LYS A 495 -1.15 -3.80 -7.11
N TYR A 496 -0.80 -2.91 -6.18
CA TYR A 496 -1.69 -1.87 -5.68
C TYR A 496 -2.16 -0.93 -6.81
N GLU A 497 -3.15 -0.10 -6.53
CA GLU A 497 -3.61 0.90 -7.50
C GLU A 497 -2.49 1.87 -7.90
N ARG A 498 -2.60 2.40 -9.12
CA ARG A 498 -1.69 3.40 -9.66
C ARG A 498 -1.66 4.65 -8.76
N TYR A 499 -0.47 5.23 -8.64
CA TYR A 499 -0.27 6.53 -8.00
C TYR A 499 0.99 7.18 -8.52
N GLU A 500 1.06 8.50 -8.38
CA GLU A 500 2.25 9.29 -8.61
C GLU A 500 2.30 10.41 -7.57
N LEU A 501 3.47 10.64 -7.00
CA LEU A 501 3.69 11.71 -6.04
C LEU A 501 5.17 12.11 -6.03
N THR A 502 5.46 13.28 -5.47
CA THR A 502 6.83 13.78 -5.36
C THR A 502 7.09 14.19 -3.93
N TYR A 503 8.14 13.62 -3.35
CA TYR A 503 8.51 13.82 -1.95
C TYR A 503 10.00 14.17 -1.89
N GLU A 504 10.33 15.31 -1.28
CA GLU A 504 11.70 15.85 -1.18
C GLU A 504 12.49 15.91 -2.50
N GLY A 505 11.78 16.07 -3.63
CA GLY A 505 12.34 16.14 -4.97
C GLY A 505 12.48 14.80 -5.70
N CYS A 506 12.20 13.68 -5.04
CA CYS A 506 12.14 12.37 -5.70
C CYS A 506 10.73 12.11 -6.25
N HIS A 507 10.63 11.87 -7.56
CA HIS A 507 9.36 11.52 -8.21
C HIS A 507 9.09 10.02 -8.08
N VAL A 508 8.04 9.64 -7.35
CA VAL A 508 7.69 8.25 -7.07
C VAL A 508 6.36 7.89 -7.71
N PHE A 509 6.32 6.81 -8.47
CA PHE A 509 5.08 6.35 -9.09
C PHE A 509 4.98 4.82 -9.17
N ASN A 510 3.74 4.34 -9.13
CA ASN A 510 3.38 2.97 -9.42
C ASN A 510 2.63 2.93 -10.77
N PRO A 511 3.14 2.24 -11.80
CA PRO A 511 2.45 2.13 -13.08
C PRO A 511 1.09 1.40 -13.01
N GLY A 512 0.86 0.61 -11.95
CA GLY A 512 -0.30 -0.27 -11.83
C GLY A 512 -0.16 -1.56 -12.65
N SER A 513 -1.12 -2.48 -12.49
CA SER A 513 -1.16 -3.71 -13.28
C SER A 513 -1.57 -3.42 -14.73
N PHE A 514 -0.80 -3.95 -15.68
CA PHE A 514 -1.09 -3.88 -17.10
C PHE A 514 -2.39 -4.58 -17.50
N ILE A 515 -2.77 -5.59 -16.71
CA ILE A 515 -3.96 -6.39 -16.90
C ILE A 515 -4.92 -6.07 -15.75
N GLY A 516 -5.96 -5.29 -16.08
CA GLY A 516 -7.03 -4.89 -15.18
C GLY A 516 -8.33 -4.65 -15.95
N ASN A 517 -9.21 -3.79 -15.42
CA ASN A 517 -10.45 -3.39 -16.11
C ASN A 517 -10.17 -2.64 -17.43
N SER A 518 -9.09 -1.87 -17.45
CA SER A 518 -8.49 -1.19 -18.60
C SER A 518 -7.06 -1.67 -18.77
N PHE A 519 -6.54 -1.54 -20.00
CA PHE A 519 -5.13 -1.75 -20.29
C PHE A 519 -4.39 -0.43 -20.16
N GLU A 520 -3.44 -0.35 -19.23
CA GLU A 520 -2.78 0.89 -18.84
C GLU A 520 -1.28 0.70 -18.68
N TRP A 521 -0.52 1.75 -18.96
CA TRP A 521 0.91 1.83 -18.67
C TRP A 521 1.29 3.27 -18.29
N SER A 522 2.56 3.46 -17.92
CA SER A 522 3.09 4.79 -17.61
C SER A 522 4.26 5.15 -18.52
N THR A 523 4.36 6.42 -18.87
CA THR A 523 5.51 6.96 -19.62
C THR A 523 6.21 7.99 -18.74
N TYR A 524 7.50 7.82 -18.49
CA TYR A 524 8.32 8.74 -17.70
C TYR A 524 9.23 9.57 -18.62
N TYR A 525 9.29 10.87 -18.37
CA TYR A 525 10.10 11.82 -19.12
C TYR A 525 11.23 12.35 -18.24
N PRO A 526 12.50 12.01 -18.52
CA PRO A 526 13.64 12.50 -17.74
C PRO A 526 13.79 14.02 -17.77
N SER A 527 13.38 14.68 -18.85
CA SER A 527 13.46 16.13 -19.03
C SER A 527 12.62 16.91 -18.00
N THR A 528 11.40 16.43 -17.74
CA THR A 528 10.46 17.04 -16.78
C THR A 528 10.45 16.34 -15.42
N GLN A 529 11.05 15.16 -15.33
CA GLN A 529 11.04 14.27 -14.17
C GLN A 529 9.61 13.90 -13.72
N ARG A 530 8.71 13.70 -14.69
CA ARG A 530 7.30 13.35 -14.45
C ARG A 530 6.89 12.09 -15.20
N SER A 531 5.95 11.35 -14.62
CA SER A 531 5.21 10.27 -15.27
C SER A 531 3.89 10.76 -15.84
N GLU A 532 3.45 10.16 -16.94
CA GLU A 532 2.14 10.35 -17.55
C GLU A 532 1.38 9.04 -17.64
N ARG A 533 0.04 9.13 -17.70
CA ARG A 533 -0.85 8.00 -17.92
C ARG A 533 -1.06 7.79 -19.41
N SER A 534 -0.91 6.55 -19.83
CA SER A 534 -1.24 6.14 -21.19
C SER A 534 -2.29 5.03 -21.12
N ASP A 535 -3.45 5.27 -21.73
CA ASP A 535 -4.55 4.31 -21.85
C ASP A 535 -5.24 4.37 -23.23
N ARG A 536 -6.27 3.55 -23.39
CA ARG A 536 -7.03 3.36 -24.64
C ARG A 536 -7.62 4.66 -25.22
N GLN A 537 -7.85 5.70 -24.41
CA GLN A 537 -8.49 6.95 -24.85
C GLN A 537 -7.49 7.91 -25.52
N TYR A 538 -6.24 7.92 -25.07
CA TYR A 538 -5.16 8.76 -25.61
C TYR A 538 -4.56 8.25 -26.93
N CYS A 539 -4.87 7.02 -27.34
CA CYS A 539 -4.35 6.42 -28.56
C CYS A 539 -5.14 6.81 -29.84
N CYS A 540 -6.16 7.67 -29.74
CA CYS A 540 -7.11 7.93 -30.83
C CYS A 540 -7.17 9.40 -31.30
N ASN A 541 -6.38 10.33 -30.76
CA ASN A 541 -6.48 11.75 -31.13
C ASN A 541 -5.11 12.39 -31.42
N PRO A 542 -4.75 12.63 -32.71
CA PRO A 542 -3.47 13.21 -33.10
C PRO A 542 -3.25 14.67 -32.66
N LYS A 543 -4.26 15.32 -32.07
CA LYS A 543 -4.23 16.76 -31.74
C LYS A 543 -3.73 17.08 -30.33
N ASP A 544 -3.60 16.09 -29.45
CA ASP A 544 -3.27 16.34 -28.04
C ASP A 544 -1.76 16.43 -27.76
N LEU A 545 -0.91 16.31 -28.80
CA LEU A 545 0.54 16.51 -28.76
C LEU A 545 0.96 17.99 -28.87
N GLU A 546 0.04 18.92 -29.19
CA GLU A 546 0.32 20.36 -29.29
C GLU A 546 0.19 21.12 -27.94
N PHE A 547 -0.17 20.45 -26.85
CA PHE A 547 -0.49 21.10 -25.56
C PHE A 547 0.74 21.35 -24.64
N ILE A 548 1.96 21.16 -25.14
CA ILE A 548 3.21 21.20 -24.34
C ILE A 548 3.67 22.65 -24.01
N ASP A 549 3.12 23.69 -24.64
CA ASP A 549 3.64 25.06 -24.49
C ASP A 549 2.99 25.93 -23.39
N ASP A 550 1.81 25.58 -22.85
CA ASP A 550 1.01 26.53 -22.06
C ASP A 550 1.13 26.38 -20.53
N VAL A 551 1.69 25.27 -20.05
CA VAL A 551 1.84 25.00 -18.59
C VAL A 551 3.08 25.70 -18.00
N THR A 552 4.03 26.11 -18.83
CA THR A 552 5.35 26.61 -18.42
C THR A 552 5.35 28.05 -17.88
N LYS A 553 4.21 28.77 -17.90
CA LYS A 553 4.16 30.22 -17.58
C LYS A 553 3.46 30.61 -16.28
N LYS A 554 2.99 29.68 -15.45
CA LYS A 554 2.39 30.04 -14.16
C LYS A 554 3.05 29.28 -13.01
N ILE A 555 3.49 30.06 -12.03
CA ILE A 555 3.97 29.70 -10.68
C ILE A 555 5.50 29.77 -10.54
N ILE A 556 6.01 31.00 -10.45
CA ILE A 556 7.22 31.33 -9.67
C ILE A 556 6.87 32.59 -8.88
N GLN A 557 6.72 32.51 -7.56
CA GLN A 557 7.22 33.50 -6.60
C GLN A 557 7.28 32.89 -5.17
N PRO A 558 8.35 33.14 -4.39
CA PRO A 558 8.55 32.59 -3.05
C PRO A 558 8.15 33.59 -1.96
N PHE A 559 7.67 33.12 -0.80
CA PHE A 559 7.67 33.92 0.44
C PHE A 559 8.01 33.07 1.68
N PRO A 560 8.62 33.71 2.70
CA PRO A 560 9.42 33.06 3.74
C PRO A 560 8.62 32.65 4.98
N ARG A 561 9.21 31.73 5.75
CA ARG A 561 8.86 31.31 7.13
C ARG A 561 8.94 32.51 8.11
N PRO A 562 8.18 32.55 9.24
CA PRO A 562 8.43 31.62 10.35
C PRO A 562 7.24 31.11 11.21
N ILE A 563 7.53 29.95 11.82
CA ILE A 563 7.11 29.42 13.15
C ILE A 563 5.69 28.83 13.31
N ILE A 564 5.69 27.49 13.22
CA ILE A 564 5.00 26.44 14.00
C ILE A 564 3.88 26.91 14.95
N THR A 565 2.71 26.25 14.83
CA THR A 565 1.56 26.13 15.79
C THR A 565 0.16 26.60 15.31
N LYS A 566 -0.10 26.96 14.03
CA LYS A 566 -1.48 27.24 13.55
C LYS A 566 -1.78 26.83 12.09
N LEU A 567 -1.69 25.54 11.75
CA LEU A 567 -2.08 25.01 10.44
C LEU A 567 -2.94 23.73 10.55
N PHE A 568 -4.01 23.76 11.35
CA PHE A 568 -4.96 22.62 11.41
C PHE A 568 -6.44 22.95 11.24
N ASN A 569 -6.83 24.20 10.93
CA ASN A 569 -8.24 24.51 10.64
C ASN A 569 -8.37 25.54 9.52
N SER A 570 -8.32 25.09 8.26
CA SER A 570 -9.13 25.63 7.15
C SER A 570 -8.73 25.01 5.81
N SER A 571 -9.55 24.10 5.29
CA SER A 571 -9.73 23.90 3.85
C SER A 571 -11.23 23.62 3.62
N PRO A 572 -11.89 24.28 2.65
CA PRO A 572 -13.32 24.13 2.44
C PRO A 572 -13.64 22.72 1.92
N PRO A 573 -14.88 22.22 2.10
CA PRO A 573 -15.24 20.88 1.65
C PRO A 573 -15.07 20.75 0.14
N LEU A 574 -14.35 19.72 -0.30
CA LEU A 574 -14.38 19.25 -1.68
C LEU A 574 -15.82 18.87 -2.00
N LYS A 575 -16.47 19.61 -2.90
CA LYS A 575 -17.77 19.23 -3.46
C LYS A 575 -17.61 17.90 -4.19
N MET A 576 -18.41 16.91 -3.80
CA MET A 576 -18.59 15.69 -4.58
C MET A 576 -19.19 16.04 -5.95
N PRO A 577 -18.83 15.31 -7.03
CA PRO A 577 -19.47 15.48 -8.33
C PRO A 577 -20.99 15.27 -8.20
N SER A 578 -21.76 16.03 -8.98
CA SER A 578 -23.22 15.94 -9.01
C SER A 578 -23.69 14.57 -9.47
N TYR A 579 -24.80 14.11 -8.89
CA TYR A 579 -25.50 12.85 -9.18
C TYR A 579 -25.75 12.59 -10.68
N ASP A 580 -25.87 13.67 -11.48
CA ASP A 580 -26.17 13.58 -12.91
C ASP A 580 -25.00 13.09 -13.79
N ASP A 581 -23.78 12.95 -13.24
CA ASP A 581 -22.57 12.62 -13.99
C ASP A 581 -22.06 11.17 -13.82
N VAL A 582 -22.78 10.31 -13.06
CA VAL A 582 -22.38 8.91 -12.80
C VAL A 582 -23.21 7.94 -13.64
N GLU A 583 -22.58 7.26 -14.60
CA GLU A 583 -23.24 6.24 -15.42
C GLU A 583 -23.46 4.95 -14.61
N VAL A 584 -24.68 4.73 -14.11
CA VAL A 584 -25.10 3.50 -13.43
C VAL A 584 -25.51 2.46 -14.47
N ILE A 585 -24.73 1.38 -14.58
CA ILE A 585 -25.00 0.27 -15.53
C ILE A 585 -25.60 -0.89 -14.75
N THR A 586 -26.91 -1.12 -14.91
CA THR A 586 -27.67 -2.17 -14.21
C THR A 586 -28.97 -2.51 -14.93
N ALA A 587 -29.45 -3.74 -14.79
CA ALA A 587 -30.78 -4.20 -15.19
C ALA A 587 -31.82 -4.10 -14.06
N TYR A 588 -31.39 -3.78 -12.84
CA TYR A 588 -32.28 -3.57 -11.69
C TYR A 588 -32.90 -2.17 -11.72
N GLU A 589 -34.22 -2.10 -11.92
CA GLU A 589 -34.96 -0.83 -11.95
C GLU A 589 -34.93 -0.10 -10.60
N ALA A 590 -34.88 -0.83 -9.48
CA ALA A 590 -34.78 -0.29 -8.11
C ALA A 590 -33.46 0.46 -7.82
N ASN A 591 -32.49 0.41 -8.75
CA ASN A 591 -31.21 1.12 -8.66
C ASN A 591 -31.14 2.36 -9.56
N LEU A 592 -32.21 2.68 -10.26
CA LEU A 592 -32.42 3.95 -10.97
C LEU A 592 -33.06 4.95 -9.97
N PRO A 593 -32.83 6.27 -10.10
CA PRO A 593 -33.07 7.26 -9.05
C PRO A 593 -34.38 7.05 -8.28
N THR A 594 -34.27 6.62 -7.03
CA THR A 594 -35.41 6.54 -6.12
C THR A 594 -35.52 7.88 -5.40
N LYS A 595 -36.68 8.52 -5.46
CA LYS A 595 -36.96 9.77 -4.73
C LYS A 595 -36.95 9.50 -3.22
N ALA A 596 -36.62 10.54 -2.44
CA ALA A 596 -36.68 10.52 -0.99
C ALA A 596 -38.00 9.93 -0.45
N PHE A 597 -37.91 8.97 0.48
CA PHE A 597 -39.04 8.27 1.11
C PHE A 597 -38.61 7.70 2.47
N GLU A 598 -39.53 7.54 3.41
CA GLU A 598 -39.27 7.01 4.78
C GLU A 598 -40.36 6.01 5.15
N GLN A 599 -40.05 5.08 6.06
CA GLN A 599 -41.05 4.17 6.65
C GLN A 599 -40.93 4.18 8.17
N ASP A 600 -42.05 3.98 8.87
CA ASP A 600 -42.08 3.80 10.32
C ASP A 600 -41.94 2.31 10.69
N GLY A 601 -41.41 2.03 11.87
CA GLY A 601 -41.40 0.67 12.44
C GLY A 601 -40.28 -0.23 11.90
N ALA A 602 -40.60 -1.49 11.57
CA ALA A 602 -39.62 -2.49 11.13
C ALA A 602 -39.24 -2.38 9.64
N GLY A 603 -40.04 -1.64 8.87
CA GLY A 603 -39.94 -1.52 7.42
C GLY A 603 -40.57 -2.72 6.69
N LEU A 604 -41.41 -2.46 5.69
CA LEU A 604 -42.12 -3.45 4.89
C LEU A 604 -41.66 -3.41 3.44
N ASP A 605 -41.33 -4.57 2.87
CA ASP A 605 -40.98 -4.72 1.45
C ASP A 605 -42.17 -4.34 0.56
N SER A 606 -43.39 -4.66 1.00
CA SER A 606 -44.60 -4.35 0.24
C SER A 606 -44.97 -2.86 0.21
N GLU A 607 -44.26 -2.03 0.97
CA GLU A 607 -44.43 -0.56 1.01
C GLU A 607 -43.23 0.18 0.37
N MET A 608 -42.30 -0.54 -0.26
CA MET A 608 -41.21 0.07 -1.02
C MET A 608 -41.74 0.69 -2.33
N PRO A 609 -41.34 1.93 -2.69
CA PRO A 609 -41.85 2.62 -3.88
C PRO A 609 -41.44 1.93 -5.19
N VAL A 610 -40.25 1.34 -5.21
CA VAL A 610 -39.83 0.36 -6.22
C VAL A 610 -39.49 -0.91 -5.47
N LEU A 611 -40.10 -2.03 -5.85
CA LEU A 611 -39.91 -3.28 -5.13
C LEU A 611 -38.47 -3.79 -5.31
N ALA A 612 -37.86 -4.23 -4.21
CA ALA A 612 -36.55 -4.87 -4.27
C ALA A 612 -36.63 -6.21 -5.02
N GLU A 613 -35.58 -6.56 -5.75
CA GLU A 613 -35.51 -7.85 -6.44
C GLU A 613 -34.91 -8.91 -5.52
N HIS A 614 -35.65 -10.01 -5.36
CA HIS A 614 -35.38 -11.07 -4.39
C HIS A 614 -34.97 -12.40 -5.03
N THR A 615 -35.23 -12.55 -6.33
CA THR A 615 -35.26 -13.84 -7.04
C THR A 615 -34.46 -13.87 -8.33
N LYS A 616 -34.27 -12.72 -8.98
CA LYS A 616 -33.52 -12.61 -10.24
C LYS A 616 -32.12 -12.05 -10.01
N LEU A 617 -31.14 -12.71 -10.58
CA LEU A 617 -29.74 -12.28 -10.63
C LEU A 617 -29.47 -11.51 -11.92
N GLU A 618 -28.65 -10.47 -11.83
CA GLU A 618 -28.12 -9.78 -12.99
C GLU A 618 -27.09 -10.65 -13.71
N ALA A 619 -27.29 -10.82 -15.00
CA ALA A 619 -26.42 -11.51 -15.94
C ALA A 619 -26.06 -10.56 -17.09
N TRP A 620 -25.03 -10.92 -17.84
CA TRP A 620 -24.49 -10.10 -18.92
C TRP A 620 -24.57 -10.86 -20.22
N ASP A 621 -25.09 -10.23 -21.28
CA ASP A 621 -25.08 -10.82 -22.62
C ASP A 621 -23.68 -10.70 -23.27
N GLU A 622 -23.53 -11.27 -24.48
CA GLU A 622 -22.25 -11.26 -25.22
C GLU A 622 -21.77 -9.84 -25.57
N ASN A 623 -22.67 -8.85 -25.55
CA ASN A 623 -22.37 -7.44 -25.83
C ASN A 623 -22.10 -6.63 -24.55
N GLY A 624 -22.11 -7.26 -23.38
CA GLY A 624 -21.95 -6.58 -22.10
C GLY A 624 -23.16 -5.76 -21.66
N LYS A 625 -24.37 -6.08 -22.16
CA LYS A 625 -25.62 -5.49 -21.68
C LYS A 625 -26.18 -6.30 -20.50
N PRO A 626 -26.53 -5.67 -19.37
CA PRO A 626 -27.10 -6.39 -18.25
C PRO A 626 -28.55 -6.80 -18.52
N TYR A 627 -28.95 -7.97 -18.03
CA TYR A 627 -30.32 -8.45 -18.01
C TYR A 627 -30.59 -9.31 -16.77
N LEU A 628 -31.85 -9.39 -16.34
CA LEU A 628 -32.24 -10.18 -15.18
C LEU A 628 -32.54 -11.64 -15.57
N LYS A 629 -31.90 -12.57 -14.85
CA LYS A 629 -32.11 -14.01 -14.99
C LYS A 629 -32.63 -14.60 -13.68
N GLU A 630 -33.68 -15.39 -13.78
CA GLU A 630 -34.26 -16.08 -12.63
C GLU A 630 -33.26 -17.05 -11.97
N TYR A 631 -33.15 -17.02 -10.64
CA TYR A 631 -32.35 -18.02 -9.91
C TYR A 631 -33.04 -19.39 -9.96
N GLU A 632 -32.43 -20.34 -10.65
CA GLU A 632 -32.88 -21.73 -10.72
C GLU A 632 -32.00 -22.60 -9.82
N GLY A 633 -32.61 -23.30 -8.85
CA GLY A 633 -31.87 -24.14 -7.92
C GLY A 633 -31.33 -25.42 -8.56
N ALA A 634 -30.16 -25.86 -8.13
CA ALA A 634 -29.54 -27.12 -8.58
C ALA A 634 -29.90 -28.33 -7.67
N GLY A 635 -30.74 -28.13 -6.66
CA GLY A 635 -31.15 -29.16 -5.70
C GLY A 635 -30.11 -29.41 -4.60
N LYS A 636 -29.23 -28.44 -4.32
CA LYS A 636 -28.11 -28.56 -3.36
C LYS A 636 -28.57 -28.81 -1.92
N LEU A 637 -29.81 -28.47 -1.59
CA LEU A 637 -30.38 -28.55 -0.25
C LEU A 637 -31.60 -29.47 -0.19
N LYS A 638 -31.72 -30.40 -1.16
CA LYS A 638 -32.84 -31.33 -1.24
C LYS A 638 -33.05 -32.07 0.08
N GLY A 639 -34.24 -31.90 0.66
CA GLY A 639 -34.63 -32.58 1.92
C GLY A 639 -33.97 -32.02 3.17
N LYS A 640 -33.41 -30.81 3.10
CA LYS A 640 -32.93 -30.03 4.25
C LYS A 640 -34.05 -29.18 4.84
N ILE A 641 -33.92 -28.85 6.13
CA ILE A 641 -34.87 -27.99 6.84
C ILE A 641 -34.12 -26.78 7.39
N ALA A 642 -34.56 -25.58 7.02
CA ALA A 642 -33.94 -24.33 7.41
C ALA A 642 -34.88 -23.48 8.28
N LEU A 643 -34.33 -22.78 9.27
CA LEU A 643 -35.02 -21.75 10.05
C LEU A 643 -34.28 -20.43 9.89
N LEU A 644 -35.00 -19.37 9.53
CA LEU A 644 -34.44 -18.05 9.27
C LEU A 644 -35.20 -16.98 10.05
N THR A 645 -34.48 -16.07 10.70
CA THR A 645 -35.07 -14.88 11.35
C THR A 645 -35.05 -13.66 10.44
N GLY A 646 -36.13 -12.87 10.41
CA GLY A 646 -36.28 -11.73 9.50
C GLY A 646 -36.23 -12.17 8.05
N ALA A 647 -37.00 -13.21 7.71
CA ALA A 647 -37.03 -13.84 6.39
C ALA A 647 -38.30 -13.53 5.57
N ASP A 648 -39.16 -12.69 6.14
CA ASP A 648 -40.27 -11.99 5.51
C ASP A 648 -39.79 -10.89 4.56
N SER A 649 -38.62 -10.27 4.81
CA SER A 649 -38.14 -9.12 4.06
C SER A 649 -36.65 -9.13 3.68
N GLY A 650 -36.28 -8.31 2.68
CA GLY A 650 -34.91 -8.00 2.27
C GLY A 650 -34.00 -9.22 2.05
N ILE A 651 -32.80 -9.18 2.64
CA ILE A 651 -31.79 -10.24 2.47
C ILE A 651 -32.30 -11.60 2.96
N GLY A 652 -33.04 -11.62 4.07
CA GLY A 652 -33.59 -12.85 4.63
C GLY A 652 -34.66 -13.48 3.74
N ARG A 653 -35.53 -12.65 3.13
CA ARG A 653 -36.50 -13.07 2.11
C ARG A 653 -35.80 -13.72 0.92
N SER A 654 -34.77 -13.09 0.38
CA SER A 654 -34.01 -13.67 -0.74
C SER A 654 -33.35 -15.00 -0.36
N ALA A 655 -32.70 -15.06 0.82
CA ALA A 655 -32.10 -16.30 1.32
C ALA A 655 -33.14 -17.42 1.48
N ALA A 656 -34.31 -17.14 2.08
CA ALA A 656 -35.38 -18.13 2.26
C ALA A 656 -35.87 -18.69 0.91
N ILE A 657 -36.14 -17.81 -0.06
CA ILE A 657 -36.59 -18.23 -1.40
C ILE A 657 -35.53 -19.08 -2.09
N MET A 658 -34.26 -18.67 -2.09
CA MET A 658 -33.20 -19.41 -2.78
C MET A 658 -32.87 -20.75 -2.10
N LEU A 659 -32.87 -20.81 -0.77
CA LEU A 659 -32.74 -22.09 -0.04
C LEU A 659 -33.91 -23.03 -0.39
N ALA A 660 -35.13 -22.50 -0.51
CA ALA A 660 -36.29 -23.28 -0.89
C ALA A 660 -36.23 -23.78 -2.34
N ARG A 661 -35.72 -22.97 -3.28
CA ARG A 661 -35.47 -23.38 -4.68
C ARG A 661 -34.40 -24.46 -4.78
N GLU A 662 -33.47 -24.52 -3.84
CA GLU A 662 -32.50 -25.61 -3.71
C GLU A 662 -33.06 -26.87 -3.05
N GLY A 663 -34.34 -26.87 -2.66
CA GLY A 663 -35.08 -28.03 -2.14
C GLY A 663 -35.18 -28.11 -0.62
N ALA A 664 -34.90 -27.01 0.11
CA ALA A 664 -35.09 -26.94 1.55
C ALA A 664 -36.54 -26.56 1.92
N SER A 665 -37.06 -27.12 3.01
CA SER A 665 -38.27 -26.60 3.67
C SER A 665 -37.89 -25.53 4.69
N ILE A 666 -38.72 -24.49 4.82
CA ILE A 666 -38.35 -23.24 5.49
C ILE A 666 -39.27 -22.97 6.68
N SER A 667 -38.68 -22.50 7.78
CA SER A 667 -39.35 -21.76 8.85
C SER A 667 -38.94 -20.29 8.77
N ILE A 668 -39.93 -19.40 8.65
CA ILE A 668 -39.76 -17.95 8.66
C ILE A 668 -40.13 -17.46 10.06
N VAL A 669 -39.22 -16.74 10.72
CA VAL A 669 -39.52 -16.00 11.94
C VAL A 669 -39.65 -14.53 11.59
N ALA A 670 -40.82 -13.94 11.85
CA ALA A 670 -41.16 -12.56 11.53
C ALA A 670 -41.99 -11.92 12.67
N LEU A 671 -42.17 -10.61 12.66
CA LEU A 671 -43.08 -9.92 13.55
C LEU A 671 -44.54 -10.11 13.11
N SER A 672 -45.49 -9.95 14.03
CA SER A 672 -46.92 -10.16 13.71
C SER A 672 -47.44 -9.08 12.75
N GLU A 673 -46.85 -7.90 12.82
CA GLU A 673 -47.09 -6.74 11.97
C GLU A 673 -46.59 -6.97 10.53
N GLU A 674 -45.57 -7.81 10.33
CA GLU A 674 -44.97 -8.17 9.03
C GLU A 674 -45.69 -9.35 8.36
N LYS A 675 -46.85 -9.75 8.88
CA LYS A 675 -47.63 -10.92 8.43
C LYS A 675 -47.87 -10.94 6.91
N LYS A 676 -48.17 -9.79 6.31
CA LYS A 676 -48.44 -9.70 4.87
C LYS A 676 -47.21 -10.13 4.06
N ASP A 677 -46.04 -9.57 4.37
CA ASP A 677 -44.79 -9.88 3.68
C ASP A 677 -44.40 -11.35 3.91
N ALA A 678 -44.54 -11.88 5.13
CA ALA A 678 -44.29 -13.29 5.43
C ALA A 678 -45.21 -14.26 4.64
N GLU A 679 -46.50 -13.93 4.50
CA GLU A 679 -47.47 -14.70 3.71
C GLU A 679 -47.16 -14.65 2.20
N GLU A 680 -46.68 -13.51 1.70
CA GLU A 680 -46.20 -13.39 0.32
C GLU A 680 -44.98 -14.28 0.05
N VAL A 681 -43.98 -14.29 0.94
CA VAL A 681 -42.82 -15.18 0.81
C VAL A 681 -43.25 -16.65 0.80
N LYS A 682 -44.19 -17.02 1.68
CA LYS A 682 -44.77 -18.36 1.68
C LYS A 682 -45.44 -18.69 0.34
N ALA A 683 -46.26 -17.79 -0.20
CA ALA A 683 -46.89 -17.98 -1.50
C ALA A 683 -45.87 -18.09 -2.64
N MET A 684 -44.79 -17.29 -2.62
CA MET A 684 -43.71 -17.35 -3.60
C MET A 684 -42.92 -18.67 -3.55
N ILE A 685 -42.79 -19.30 -2.38
CA ILE A 685 -42.10 -20.58 -2.24
C ILE A 685 -43.01 -21.75 -2.61
N GLU A 686 -44.22 -21.82 -2.02
CA GLU A 686 -45.13 -22.96 -2.20
C GLU A 686 -45.83 -22.94 -3.56
N GLY A 687 -46.06 -21.76 -4.14
CA GLY A 687 -46.69 -21.57 -5.45
C GLY A 687 -45.73 -21.59 -6.63
N SER A 688 -44.42 -21.66 -6.40
CA SER A 688 -43.40 -21.56 -7.46
C SER A 688 -43.05 -22.91 -8.08
N LYS A 689 -42.96 -22.92 -9.42
CA LYS A 689 -42.43 -24.07 -10.19
C LYS A 689 -40.97 -24.40 -9.85
N TYR A 690 -40.22 -23.47 -9.25
CA TYR A 690 -38.81 -23.63 -8.90
C TYR A 690 -38.59 -24.30 -7.54
N SER A 691 -39.62 -24.45 -6.70
CA SER A 691 -39.54 -25.05 -5.36
C SER A 691 -40.72 -25.99 -5.05
N PRO A 692 -41.08 -26.93 -5.95
CA PRO A 692 -42.35 -27.67 -5.89
C PRO A 692 -42.50 -28.61 -4.69
N GLN A 693 -41.43 -28.87 -3.94
CA GLN A 693 -41.41 -29.80 -2.79
C GLN A 693 -41.21 -29.08 -1.45
N SER A 694 -40.99 -27.77 -1.48
CA SER A 694 -40.62 -26.98 -0.32
C SER A 694 -41.88 -26.50 0.40
N LYS A 695 -41.90 -26.66 1.73
CA LYS A 695 -42.98 -26.17 2.59
C LYS A 695 -42.51 -24.98 3.40
N VAL A 696 -43.43 -24.10 3.79
CA VAL A 696 -43.15 -22.93 4.61
C VAL A 696 -44.00 -22.92 5.88
N ASN A 697 -43.32 -22.82 7.02
CA ASN A 697 -43.92 -22.55 8.32
C ASN A 697 -43.61 -21.09 8.72
N ILE A 698 -44.61 -20.31 9.09
CA ILE A 698 -44.42 -18.94 9.56
C ILE A 698 -44.62 -18.92 11.06
N ILE A 699 -43.66 -18.35 11.79
CA ILE A 699 -43.62 -18.26 13.25
C ILE A 699 -43.54 -16.78 13.60
N TYR A 700 -44.57 -16.27 14.26
CA TYR A 700 -44.58 -14.88 14.69
C TYR A 700 -43.90 -14.75 16.05
N ALA A 701 -42.84 -13.96 16.14
CA ALA A 701 -42.06 -13.79 17.37
C ALA A 701 -41.34 -12.45 17.45
N ASP A 702 -41.30 -11.88 18.66
CA ASP A 702 -40.59 -10.63 18.93
C ASP A 702 -39.26 -10.93 19.63
N LEU A 703 -38.17 -10.72 18.88
CA LEU A 703 -36.81 -10.99 19.34
C LEU A 703 -36.27 -9.96 20.34
N SER A 704 -37.02 -8.86 20.59
CA SER A 704 -36.68 -7.90 21.64
C SER A 704 -37.00 -8.40 23.05
N LYS A 705 -37.76 -9.50 23.19
CA LYS A 705 -38.07 -10.11 24.48
C LYS A 705 -36.81 -10.71 25.12
N LYS A 706 -36.56 -10.36 26.39
CA LYS A 706 -35.40 -10.82 27.16
C LYS A 706 -35.51 -12.30 27.54
N GLY A 707 -34.36 -12.97 27.67
CA GLY A 707 -34.23 -14.37 28.07
C GLY A 707 -34.49 -15.38 26.94
N ASP A 708 -34.51 -16.67 27.28
CA ASP A 708 -34.56 -17.77 26.30
C ASP A 708 -35.99 -18.22 25.93
N GLY A 709 -37.02 -17.62 26.53
CA GLY A 709 -38.41 -18.09 26.42
C GLY A 709 -38.94 -18.03 24.98
N GLU A 710 -38.75 -16.90 24.30
CA GLU A 710 -39.22 -16.72 22.93
C GLU A 710 -38.46 -17.62 21.95
N ALA A 711 -37.15 -17.80 22.14
CA ALA A 711 -36.34 -18.74 21.36
C ALA A 711 -36.84 -20.18 21.49
N LYS A 712 -37.15 -20.65 22.72
CA LYS A 712 -37.71 -21.99 22.93
C LYS A 712 -39.04 -22.17 22.20
N ARG A 713 -39.95 -21.19 22.31
CA ARG A 713 -41.24 -21.21 21.60
C ARG A 713 -41.06 -21.31 20.09
N ILE A 714 -40.14 -20.52 19.51
CA ILE A 714 -39.80 -20.58 18.08
C ILE A 714 -39.39 -22.00 17.68
N LEU A 715 -38.51 -22.65 18.45
CA LEU A 715 -38.05 -24.00 18.12
C LEU A 715 -39.14 -25.06 18.36
N GLU A 716 -40.01 -24.88 19.35
CA GLU A 716 -41.17 -25.75 19.57
C GLU A 716 -42.12 -25.72 18.36
N GLU A 717 -42.51 -24.53 17.89
CA GLU A 717 -43.35 -24.36 16.70
C GLU A 717 -42.69 -24.87 15.42
N HIS A 718 -41.36 -24.72 15.29
CA HIS A 718 -40.59 -25.35 14.21
C HIS A 718 -40.70 -26.88 14.26
N THR A 719 -40.44 -27.48 15.43
CA THR A 719 -40.46 -28.94 15.59
C THR A 719 -41.87 -29.54 15.47
N ALA A 720 -42.92 -28.78 15.76
CA ALA A 720 -44.30 -29.22 15.57
C ALA A 720 -44.61 -29.52 14.09
N VAL A 721 -43.99 -28.79 13.16
CA VAL A 721 -44.19 -28.97 11.71
C VAL A 721 -43.17 -29.93 11.10
N TYR A 722 -41.90 -29.82 11.50
CA TYR A 722 -40.77 -30.48 10.83
C TYR A 722 -40.12 -31.61 11.63
N GLY A 723 -40.62 -31.89 12.84
CA GLY A 723 -40.06 -32.86 13.76
C GLY A 723 -38.79 -32.39 14.46
N GLN A 724 -38.11 -33.30 15.15
CA GLN A 724 -36.90 -33.02 15.94
C GLN A 724 -35.65 -32.90 15.05
N ARG A 725 -35.65 -31.96 14.09
CA ARG A 725 -34.58 -31.80 13.11
C ARG A 725 -34.46 -30.36 12.60
N LEU A 726 -33.23 -29.84 12.62
CA LEU A 726 -32.85 -28.59 11.96
C LEU A 726 -31.50 -28.77 11.24
N ASP A 727 -31.45 -28.47 9.95
CA ASP A 727 -30.22 -28.58 9.16
C ASP A 727 -29.49 -27.23 9.00
N VAL A 728 -30.24 -26.14 8.81
CA VAL A 728 -29.68 -24.80 8.56
C VAL A 728 -30.34 -23.77 9.47
N LEU A 729 -29.55 -23.04 10.25
CA LEU A 729 -30.02 -21.87 11.00
C LEU A 729 -29.45 -20.61 10.36
N VAL A 730 -30.31 -19.65 9.99
CA VAL A 730 -29.89 -18.33 9.54
C VAL A 730 -30.35 -17.26 10.52
N ASN A 731 -29.39 -16.62 11.18
CA ASN A 731 -29.66 -15.49 12.06
C ASN A 731 -29.50 -14.19 11.26
N ASN A 732 -30.61 -13.63 10.79
CA ASN A 732 -30.60 -12.46 9.90
C ASN A 732 -31.33 -11.22 10.46
N ALA A 733 -32.35 -11.40 11.30
CA ALA A 733 -33.11 -10.30 11.91
C ALA A 733 -32.19 -9.26 12.56
N ALA A 734 -32.47 -7.98 12.30
CA ALA A 734 -31.71 -6.87 12.84
C ALA A 734 -32.54 -5.59 12.93
N GLN A 735 -32.13 -4.69 13.81
CA GLN A 735 -32.57 -3.31 13.89
C GLN A 735 -31.35 -2.39 13.73
N GLN A 736 -31.54 -1.23 13.11
CA GLN A 736 -30.58 -0.11 13.12
C GLN A 736 -31.34 1.20 13.27
N VAL A 737 -30.77 2.17 13.96
CA VAL A 737 -31.33 3.52 14.15
C VAL A 737 -30.21 4.54 13.95
N THR A 738 -30.44 5.57 13.13
CA THR A 738 -29.42 6.60 12.88
C THR A 738 -29.34 7.58 14.05
N GLN A 739 -28.15 7.80 14.59
CA GLN A 739 -27.85 8.91 15.49
C GLN A 739 -26.43 9.44 15.22
N LYS A 740 -26.33 10.71 14.81
CA LYS A 740 -25.06 11.34 14.39
C LYS A 740 -24.23 11.89 15.55
N ASP A 741 -24.85 12.11 16.70
CA ASP A 741 -24.23 12.68 17.89
C ASP A 741 -24.33 11.70 19.06
N LEU A 742 -23.17 11.26 19.55
CA LEU A 742 -23.06 10.30 20.65
C LEU A 742 -23.79 10.78 21.91
N THR A 743 -23.82 12.08 22.19
CA THR A 743 -24.48 12.61 23.39
C THR A 743 -26.01 12.52 23.34
N LYS A 744 -26.58 12.21 22.17
CA LYS A 744 -28.02 12.08 21.93
C LYS A 744 -28.44 10.64 21.66
N ILE A 745 -27.55 9.67 21.84
CA ILE A 745 -27.89 8.25 21.76
C ILE A 745 -28.81 7.90 22.93
N ASP A 746 -29.96 7.33 22.61
CA ASP A 746 -30.89 6.77 23.59
C ASP A 746 -30.41 5.37 23.99
N MET A 747 -30.10 5.18 25.28
CA MET A 747 -29.59 3.92 25.80
C MET A 747 -30.63 2.79 25.77
N ASP A 748 -31.93 3.11 25.78
CA ASP A 748 -32.99 2.11 25.63
C ASP A 748 -32.99 1.54 24.20
N VAL A 749 -32.71 2.39 23.21
CA VAL A 749 -32.52 1.98 21.81
C VAL A 749 -31.26 1.12 21.70
N VAL A 750 -30.14 1.50 22.34
CA VAL A 750 -28.91 0.68 22.36
C VAL A 750 -29.18 -0.70 22.94
N GLU A 751 -29.85 -0.79 24.11
CA GLU A 751 -30.16 -2.07 24.73
C GLU A 751 -31.05 -2.92 23.82
N ARG A 752 -32.07 -2.32 23.20
CA ARG A 752 -32.96 -3.00 22.25
C ARG A 752 -32.19 -3.50 21.01
N THR A 753 -31.31 -2.68 20.43
CA THR A 753 -30.46 -3.05 19.28
C THR A 753 -29.58 -4.25 19.64
N PHE A 754 -28.95 -4.28 20.81
CA PHE A 754 -28.17 -5.43 21.28
C PHE A 754 -29.04 -6.66 21.53
N GLN A 755 -30.23 -6.47 22.12
CA GLN A 755 -31.15 -7.55 22.40
C GLN A 755 -31.57 -8.29 21.13
N ILE A 756 -31.93 -7.54 20.08
CA ILE A 756 -32.36 -8.10 18.79
C ILE A 756 -31.17 -8.62 17.98
N ASN A 757 -30.12 -7.82 17.81
CA ASN A 757 -29.07 -8.11 16.82
C ASN A 757 -28.07 -9.17 17.28
N ILE A 758 -27.91 -9.40 18.59
CA ILE A 758 -26.92 -10.37 19.08
C ILE A 758 -27.46 -11.27 20.19
N ILE A 759 -28.14 -10.73 21.22
CA ILE A 759 -28.57 -11.57 22.36
C ILE A 759 -29.61 -12.61 21.92
N ALA A 760 -30.58 -12.23 21.08
CA ALA A 760 -31.53 -13.17 20.49
C ALA A 760 -30.83 -14.26 19.66
N MET A 761 -29.75 -13.92 18.94
CA MET A 761 -28.97 -14.92 18.18
C MET A 761 -28.35 -15.97 19.10
N PHE A 762 -27.85 -15.59 20.29
CA PHE A 762 -27.38 -16.55 21.30
C PHE A 762 -28.52 -17.47 21.76
N ALA A 763 -29.68 -16.91 22.12
CA ALA A 763 -30.81 -17.67 22.62
C ALA A 763 -31.36 -18.67 21.59
N ILE A 764 -31.55 -18.23 20.35
CA ILE A 764 -32.03 -19.07 19.24
C ILE A 764 -31.00 -20.14 18.91
N THR A 765 -29.72 -19.78 18.77
CA THR A 765 -28.66 -20.75 18.49
C THR A 765 -28.60 -21.81 19.60
N LYS A 766 -28.62 -21.40 20.87
CA LYS A 766 -28.63 -22.30 22.03
C LYS A 766 -29.81 -23.27 21.99
N ALA A 767 -31.01 -22.79 21.69
CA ALA A 767 -32.22 -23.61 21.59
C ALA A 767 -32.23 -24.52 20.35
N ALA A 768 -31.58 -24.11 19.26
CA ALA A 768 -31.48 -24.87 18.01
C ALA A 768 -30.48 -26.03 18.08
N LEU A 769 -29.38 -25.90 18.84
CA LEU A 769 -28.29 -26.88 18.88
C LEU A 769 -28.71 -28.34 19.15
N PRO A 770 -29.68 -28.64 20.05
CA PRO A 770 -30.17 -30.01 20.24
C PRO A 770 -30.79 -30.66 19.00
N LEU A 771 -31.27 -29.85 18.05
CA LEU A 771 -31.93 -30.30 16.81
C LEU A 771 -30.95 -30.48 15.64
N MET A 772 -29.72 -29.95 15.78
CA MET A 772 -28.71 -29.91 14.73
C MET A 772 -27.75 -31.10 14.81
N LYS A 773 -27.42 -31.69 13.66
CA LYS A 773 -26.54 -32.86 13.55
C LYS A 773 -25.23 -32.50 12.84
N ARG A 774 -24.27 -33.44 12.83
CA ARG A 774 -23.07 -33.33 11.99
C ARG A 774 -23.48 -33.06 10.54
N GLY A 775 -22.88 -32.04 9.93
CA GLY A 775 -23.20 -31.55 8.60
C GLY A 775 -24.24 -30.42 8.56
N SER A 776 -24.82 -30.02 9.70
CA SER A 776 -25.64 -28.82 9.79
C SER A 776 -24.81 -27.53 9.69
N ALA A 777 -25.45 -26.42 9.35
CA ALA A 777 -24.82 -25.11 9.17
C ALA A 777 -25.56 -24.00 9.92
N ILE A 778 -24.81 -23.08 10.51
CA ILE A 778 -25.28 -21.82 11.10
C ILE A 778 -24.70 -20.69 10.26
N ILE A 779 -25.55 -19.76 9.83
CA ILE A 779 -25.18 -18.62 8.99
C ILE A 779 -25.68 -17.36 9.68
N ASN A 780 -24.77 -16.47 10.07
CA ASN A 780 -25.13 -15.20 10.71
C ASN A 780 -25.02 -14.05 9.70
N THR A 781 -25.90 -13.06 9.79
CA THR A 781 -25.79 -11.83 8.99
C THR A 781 -25.11 -10.72 9.80
N THR A 782 -23.84 -10.45 9.51
CA THR A 782 -23.14 -9.25 10.01
C THR A 782 -23.33 -8.07 9.04
N SER A 783 -22.37 -7.16 8.92
CA SER A 783 -22.39 -6.05 7.97
C SER A 783 -20.97 -5.54 7.72
N VAL A 784 -20.75 -4.88 6.58
CA VAL A 784 -19.53 -4.07 6.38
C VAL A 784 -19.30 -3.02 7.46
N THR A 785 -20.35 -2.58 8.17
CA THR A 785 -20.23 -1.62 9.28
C THR A 785 -19.44 -2.17 10.46
N ALA A 786 -19.39 -3.49 10.64
CA ALA A 786 -18.55 -4.14 11.65
C ALA A 786 -17.06 -3.90 11.42
N TYR A 787 -16.67 -3.67 10.16
CA TYR A 787 -15.29 -3.60 9.71
C TYR A 787 -14.84 -2.16 9.41
N LYS A 788 -15.72 -1.36 8.79
CA LYS A 788 -15.41 0.03 8.43
C LYS A 788 -15.76 1.05 9.53
N GLY A 789 -16.55 0.63 10.53
CA GLY A 789 -17.21 1.53 11.48
C GLY A 789 -18.34 2.34 10.84
N SER A 790 -19.09 3.08 11.66
CA SER A 790 -20.09 4.03 11.15
C SER A 790 -20.47 5.04 12.22
N GLY A 791 -20.09 6.31 12.02
CA GLY A 791 -20.37 7.37 13.00
C GLY A 791 -21.85 7.60 13.28
N GLY A 792 -22.73 7.34 12.30
CA GLY A 792 -24.19 7.46 12.46
C GLY A 792 -24.92 6.22 12.98
N PHE A 793 -24.22 5.09 13.15
CA PHE A 793 -24.82 3.78 13.49
C PHE A 793 -23.96 3.04 14.51
N MET A 794 -23.57 3.72 15.58
CA MET A 794 -22.54 3.23 16.50
C MET A 794 -22.97 1.96 17.25
N ASP A 795 -24.20 1.92 17.75
CA ASP A 795 -24.78 0.76 18.43
C ASP A 795 -24.94 -0.43 17.47
N TYR A 796 -25.48 -0.19 16.28
CA TYR A 796 -25.58 -1.20 15.24
C TYR A 796 -24.20 -1.75 14.84
N ALA A 797 -23.22 -0.90 14.55
CA ALA A 797 -21.86 -1.32 14.20
C ALA A 797 -21.24 -2.18 15.30
N ALA A 798 -21.42 -1.80 16.58
CA ALA A 798 -20.97 -2.59 17.72
C ALA A 798 -21.63 -3.99 17.75
N THR A 799 -22.95 -4.08 17.54
CA THR A 799 -23.62 -5.40 17.46
C THR A 799 -23.12 -6.24 16.28
N LYS A 800 -22.84 -5.63 15.13
CA LYS A 800 -22.31 -6.34 13.96
C LYS A 800 -20.87 -6.83 14.19
N GLY A 801 -20.04 -6.08 14.91
CA GLY A 801 -18.74 -6.54 15.43
C GLY A 801 -18.88 -7.72 16.39
N ALA A 802 -19.85 -7.67 17.31
CA ALA A 802 -20.15 -8.78 18.22
C ALA A 802 -20.57 -10.06 17.46
N ILE A 803 -21.31 -9.93 16.36
CA ILE A 803 -21.70 -11.07 15.50
C ILE A 803 -20.46 -11.72 14.84
N VAL A 804 -19.45 -10.94 14.44
CA VAL A 804 -18.19 -11.49 13.89
C VAL A 804 -17.47 -12.33 14.95
N ALA A 805 -17.30 -11.79 16.16
CA ALA A 805 -16.67 -12.49 17.27
C ALA A 805 -17.48 -13.73 17.71
N PHE A 806 -18.81 -13.62 17.76
CA PHE A 806 -19.72 -14.72 18.05
C PHE A 806 -19.57 -15.84 17.02
N THR A 807 -19.55 -15.51 15.72
CA THR A 807 -19.40 -16.50 14.65
C THR A 807 -18.08 -17.26 14.74
N ARG A 808 -16.96 -16.54 14.93
CA ARG A 808 -15.63 -17.14 15.10
C ARG A 808 -15.61 -18.08 16.32
N SER A 809 -16.10 -17.61 17.46
CA SER A 809 -16.14 -18.39 18.71
C SER A 809 -17.04 -19.62 18.60
N LEU A 810 -18.24 -19.46 18.01
CA LEU A 810 -19.20 -20.53 17.79
C LEU A 810 -18.62 -21.61 16.87
N SER A 811 -17.90 -21.22 15.82
CA SER A 811 -17.25 -22.15 14.90
C SER A 811 -16.25 -23.07 15.61
N VAL A 812 -15.44 -22.52 16.52
CA VAL A 812 -14.46 -23.29 17.30
C VAL A 812 -15.19 -24.26 18.23
N GLN A 813 -16.22 -23.79 18.94
CA GLN A 813 -16.97 -24.62 19.89
C GLN A 813 -17.74 -25.77 19.21
N LEU A 814 -18.27 -25.54 18.00
CA LEU A 814 -19.14 -26.51 17.31
C LEU A 814 -18.40 -27.42 16.33
N SER A 815 -17.15 -27.10 15.98
CA SER A 815 -16.33 -27.92 15.08
C SER A 815 -16.23 -29.40 15.52
N PRO A 816 -16.04 -29.76 16.80
CA PRO A 816 -16.04 -31.16 17.24
C PRO A 816 -17.37 -31.89 16.97
N LYS A 817 -18.50 -31.17 17.03
CA LYS A 817 -19.84 -31.70 16.68
C LYS A 817 -20.06 -31.79 15.17
N GLY A 818 -19.15 -31.24 14.37
CA GLY A 818 -19.23 -31.20 12.92
C GLY A 818 -20.35 -30.27 12.40
N ILE A 819 -20.66 -29.21 13.15
CA ILE A 819 -21.59 -28.15 12.74
C ILE A 819 -20.74 -26.94 12.33
N ARG A 820 -21.01 -26.39 11.15
CA ARG A 820 -20.29 -25.23 10.60
C ARG A 820 -20.97 -23.94 11.03
N ALA A 821 -20.22 -22.92 11.37
CA ALA A 821 -20.75 -21.59 11.67
C ALA A 821 -19.99 -20.53 10.86
N ASN A 822 -20.68 -19.79 9.99
CA ASN A 822 -20.12 -18.73 9.16
C ASN A 822 -21.00 -17.50 9.21
N ALA A 823 -20.52 -16.39 8.63
CA ALA A 823 -21.32 -15.19 8.46
C ALA A 823 -21.24 -14.61 7.05
N VAL A 824 -22.23 -13.79 6.71
CA VAL A 824 -22.24 -12.93 5.52
C VAL A 824 -22.15 -11.48 5.98
N ALA A 825 -21.31 -10.68 5.34
CA ALA A 825 -21.14 -9.25 5.56
C ALA A 825 -21.63 -8.47 4.33
N PRO A 826 -22.93 -8.11 4.27
CA PRO A 826 -23.44 -7.32 3.17
C PRO A 826 -22.93 -5.88 3.19
N GLY A 827 -22.76 -5.30 2.01
CA GLY A 827 -22.55 -3.85 1.81
C GLY A 827 -23.87 -3.07 1.87
N PRO A 828 -23.94 -1.89 1.22
CA PRO A 828 -25.19 -1.20 0.96
C PRO A 828 -26.08 -2.07 0.07
N ILE A 829 -27.16 -2.61 0.66
CA ILE A 829 -28.18 -3.38 -0.05
C ILE A 829 -29.51 -2.64 0.05
N TYR A 830 -30.26 -2.59 -1.05
CA TYR A 830 -31.58 -2.00 -1.11
C TYR A 830 -32.59 -2.90 -0.39
N THR A 831 -32.94 -2.53 0.85
CA THR A 831 -33.83 -3.28 1.75
C THR A 831 -34.71 -2.32 2.54
N PRO A 832 -35.88 -2.75 3.03
CA PRO A 832 -36.77 -1.92 3.85
C PRO A 832 -36.15 -1.45 5.18
N LEU A 833 -35.09 -2.11 5.66
CA LEU A 833 -34.29 -1.67 6.81
C LEU A 833 -33.61 -0.30 6.61
N GLN A 834 -33.40 0.15 5.36
CA GLN A 834 -32.80 1.47 5.09
C GLN A 834 -33.79 2.61 5.35
N PRO A 835 -34.99 2.63 4.74
CA PRO A 835 -35.99 3.68 5.02
C PRO A 835 -36.62 3.63 6.40
N ALA A 836 -36.58 2.49 7.08
CA ALA A 836 -36.99 2.40 8.48
C ALA A 836 -36.00 3.08 9.45
N ALA A 837 -34.76 3.31 9.02
CA ALA A 837 -33.66 3.72 9.89
C ALA A 837 -33.09 5.11 9.60
N ARG A 838 -33.40 5.66 8.42
CA ARG A 838 -32.82 6.89 7.89
C ARG A 838 -33.93 7.86 7.47
N PRO A 839 -33.70 9.17 7.62
CA PRO A 839 -34.56 10.16 6.98
C PRO A 839 -34.44 10.06 5.45
N GLY A 840 -35.49 10.45 4.74
CA GLY A 840 -35.72 10.13 3.34
C GLY A 840 -34.78 10.88 2.41
N ASP A 841 -34.26 12.03 2.84
CA ASP A 841 -33.21 12.78 2.15
C ASP A 841 -31.88 12.02 2.11
N GLU A 842 -31.61 11.11 3.05
CA GLU A 842 -30.43 10.23 3.05
C GLU A 842 -30.60 8.96 2.19
N ILE A 843 -31.79 8.74 1.63
CA ILE A 843 -32.09 7.59 0.76
C ILE A 843 -31.94 7.97 -0.71
N ASP A 844 -32.07 9.26 -1.04
CA ASP A 844 -31.86 9.76 -2.39
C ASP A 844 -30.42 9.43 -2.85
N GLY A 845 -30.29 8.68 -3.94
CA GLY A 845 -29.00 8.18 -4.43
C GLY A 845 -28.32 7.12 -3.55
N PHE A 846 -29.05 6.36 -2.72
CA PHE A 846 -28.45 5.34 -1.84
C PHE A 846 -27.55 4.33 -2.59
N GLY A 847 -26.26 4.34 -2.25
CA GLY A 847 -25.24 3.49 -2.88
C GLY A 847 -24.75 3.98 -4.24
N ALA A 848 -25.35 5.02 -4.82
CA ALA A 848 -24.91 5.63 -6.08
C ALA A 848 -23.56 6.33 -5.91
N GLY A 849 -22.57 5.98 -6.74
CA GLY A 849 -21.21 6.55 -6.70
C GLY A 849 -20.36 6.20 -5.47
N ALA A 850 -20.94 5.60 -4.42
CA ALA A 850 -20.24 5.20 -3.19
C ALA A 850 -19.88 3.71 -3.14
N VAL A 851 -20.53 2.87 -3.95
CA VAL A 851 -20.23 1.43 -4.08
C VAL A 851 -19.34 1.22 -5.31
N PRO A 852 -18.13 0.64 -5.18
CA PRO A 852 -17.18 0.54 -6.29
C PRO A 852 -17.68 -0.25 -7.52
N LEU A 853 -18.42 -1.33 -7.30
CA LEU A 853 -18.95 -2.17 -8.37
C LEU A 853 -20.28 -1.61 -8.88
N HIS A 854 -20.33 -1.24 -10.16
CA HIS A 854 -21.48 -0.69 -10.87
C HIS A 854 -22.06 0.62 -10.30
N SER A 855 -21.35 1.27 -9.37
CA SER A 855 -21.76 2.55 -8.77
C SER A 855 -23.18 2.52 -8.22
N ARG A 856 -23.63 1.38 -7.65
CA ARG A 856 -24.99 1.19 -7.11
C ARG A 856 -25.02 0.31 -5.86
N ALA A 857 -26.07 0.44 -5.06
CA ALA A 857 -26.38 -0.54 -4.01
C ALA A 857 -26.63 -1.94 -4.60
N GLY A 858 -26.34 -2.99 -3.84
CA GLY A 858 -26.74 -4.35 -4.20
C GLY A 858 -28.24 -4.58 -4.01
N GLN A 859 -28.79 -5.57 -4.70
CA GLN A 859 -30.15 -6.08 -4.46
C GLN A 859 -30.12 -7.27 -3.48
N PRO A 860 -31.21 -7.54 -2.74
CA PRO A 860 -31.30 -8.72 -1.89
C PRO A 860 -31.00 -10.03 -2.64
N ALA A 861 -31.46 -10.15 -3.89
CA ALA A 861 -31.17 -11.26 -4.77
C ALA A 861 -29.67 -11.55 -4.92
N GLU A 862 -28.81 -10.54 -4.90
CA GLU A 862 -27.36 -10.69 -5.06
C GLU A 862 -26.69 -11.25 -3.80
N CYS A 863 -27.37 -11.21 -2.64
CA CYS A 863 -26.89 -11.83 -1.40
C CYS A 863 -27.30 -13.30 -1.27
N GLY A 864 -28.49 -13.66 -1.73
CA GLY A 864 -29.09 -15.00 -1.57
C GLY A 864 -28.18 -16.19 -1.95
N PRO A 865 -27.43 -16.17 -3.07
CA PRO A 865 -26.57 -17.29 -3.48
C PRO A 865 -25.47 -17.61 -2.48
N THR A 866 -24.98 -16.61 -1.73
CA THR A 866 -23.95 -16.81 -0.71
C THR A 866 -24.50 -17.62 0.49
N TYR A 867 -25.77 -17.42 0.86
CA TYR A 867 -26.44 -18.22 1.89
C TYR A 867 -26.63 -19.67 1.43
N VAL A 868 -26.99 -19.88 0.16
CA VAL A 868 -27.07 -21.23 -0.44
C VAL A 868 -25.70 -21.92 -0.38
N TYR A 869 -24.64 -21.24 -0.81
CA TYR A 869 -23.27 -21.77 -0.77
C TYR A 869 -22.91 -22.22 0.64
N LEU A 870 -23.03 -21.32 1.63
CA LEU A 870 -22.68 -21.60 3.02
C LEU A 870 -23.53 -22.70 3.65
N ALA A 871 -24.81 -22.83 3.27
CA ALA A 871 -25.70 -23.88 3.73
C ALA A 871 -25.39 -25.26 3.13
N SER A 872 -24.86 -25.29 1.91
CA SER A 872 -24.68 -26.51 1.11
C SER A 872 -23.38 -27.28 1.43
N ALA A 873 -23.23 -28.44 0.80
CA ALA A 873 -22.01 -29.23 0.84
C ALA A 873 -20.81 -28.55 0.14
N ASP A 874 -21.05 -27.55 -0.71
CA ASP A 874 -19.97 -26.80 -1.38
C ASP A 874 -19.10 -26.03 -0.37
N ALA A 875 -19.67 -25.69 0.80
CA ALA A 875 -18.99 -25.04 1.90
C ALA A 875 -18.57 -26.02 3.02
N ASN A 876 -18.51 -27.33 2.76
CA ASN A 876 -18.27 -28.35 3.79
C ASN A 876 -16.93 -28.18 4.56
N TYR A 877 -15.95 -27.48 3.97
CA TYR A 877 -14.67 -27.14 4.61
C TYR A 877 -14.55 -25.66 4.99
N VAL A 878 -15.66 -24.93 5.05
CA VAL A 878 -15.71 -23.51 5.41
C VAL A 878 -16.44 -23.36 6.75
N THR A 879 -15.71 -22.90 7.77
CA THR A 879 -16.24 -22.58 9.11
C THR A 879 -15.43 -21.44 9.72
N GLY A 880 -16.07 -20.60 10.55
CA GLY A 880 -15.48 -19.43 11.18
C GLY A 880 -15.21 -18.26 10.23
N GLN A 881 -15.68 -18.35 8.97
CA GLN A 881 -15.41 -17.35 7.94
C GLN A 881 -16.55 -16.34 7.82
N VAL A 882 -16.20 -15.13 7.37
CA VAL A 882 -17.16 -14.10 6.99
C VAL A 882 -17.01 -13.79 5.51
N LEU A 883 -18.06 -14.00 4.72
CA LEU A 883 -18.07 -13.72 3.29
C LEU A 883 -18.67 -12.34 3.01
N HIS A 884 -17.93 -11.50 2.29
CA HIS A 884 -18.36 -10.14 1.98
C HIS A 884 -19.14 -10.11 0.66
N VAL A 885 -20.39 -9.62 0.71
CA VAL A 885 -21.23 -9.36 -0.46
C VAL A 885 -21.52 -7.87 -0.50
N ASN A 886 -20.53 -7.08 -0.92
CA ASN A 886 -20.51 -5.64 -0.64
C ASN A 886 -20.16 -4.75 -1.83
N GLY A 887 -20.23 -5.27 -3.06
CA GLY A 887 -19.97 -4.47 -4.26
C GLY A 887 -18.56 -3.89 -4.33
N GLY A 888 -17.56 -4.56 -3.76
CA GLY A 888 -16.16 -4.15 -3.83
C GLY A 888 -15.75 -3.11 -2.78
N MET A 889 -16.61 -2.81 -1.80
CA MET A 889 -16.21 -1.96 -0.68
C MET A 889 -15.05 -2.59 0.09
N LEU A 890 -13.99 -1.81 0.31
CA LEU A 890 -12.87 -2.24 1.13
C LEU A 890 -13.31 -2.25 2.59
N CYS A 891 -13.06 -3.37 3.26
CA CYS A 891 -13.36 -3.59 4.67
C CYS A 891 -12.14 -4.31 5.26
N PRO A 892 -11.44 -3.75 6.26
CA PRO A 892 -10.35 -4.45 6.92
C PRO A 892 -10.89 -5.73 7.59
N SER A 893 -10.23 -6.87 7.39
CA SER A 893 -10.71 -8.21 7.81
C SER A 893 -10.34 -8.62 9.23
#